data_AF-A0A136IQW5-F1
#
_entry.id   AF-A0A136IQW5-F1
#
_cell.length_a   1.000
_cell.length_b   1.000
_cell.length_c   1.000
_cell.angle_alpha   90.00
_cell.angle_beta   90.00
_cell.angle_gamma   90.00
#
_symmetry.space_group_name_H-M   'P 1'
#
loop_
_entity.id
_entity.type
_entity.pdbx_description
1 polymer ?
#
loop_
_entity_poly.entity_id
_entity_poly.type
_entity_poly.pdbx_seq_one_letter_code
_entity_poly.pdbx_strand_id
1 'polypeptide(L)'
;MAAFGGSSVLSSTLQEITTTKLQELSKRRTDYEDRKARVTAALQAESQPVRRLQILSTGVKACFGIASSVDNEASQDGSVPTAHAAQATAGATADYYSSGLSTLLDNLDLFISQARYDPSVSVAMTKTWEDSLLKHLDKRSLKFQYASLYAQLVTEWLSAEQASKAQAVAHDDEDVGMQDDEDDFEDLAFAAKKEAREDFEQRVFTAADLDEPALQQYLADIFGVADPGDAAYSGHLETLEALRRSMTWHELQLASPDQFNPQVLRWVCDGLISSGSLSDEKRQVLEDFKNQPIILAEVADVLNMRMQSLDTWSWGDDGVRMEQERMINGVYNVVMREDLLQALLLHYIGVKWSVALKRALRTFRKTAESAWLPPFHKMDQKDRLRREYYLGGERKSNSLQGLRDKVYRKHYYLSALKNTEGEKLEYAAGEMEAQFSACSPAFQSYSPGLLQQQQMQRMQLEQQNKNRLMMVRQAQAQAPQQQSMPMPQAKRAAPGLQMQSYNSYEAYSPPLQMEDEEEDQDTDNEEDVEQGVAFQHNTKSLSVVKQRLLRLLSTEVIINTRLYGEVTAVRSLFESWNTRLPHQTVLGVMSFLGVSKKWLAFFRRFLAAPLRFAGDGPDVAPRARQRGTPASRVLSEVFGETTLFCLDLAVNRATGGAQLWRLQDEFWFWSRDLASAEKAWAAAKRFENVTGTTINTGKSGSVRINFNDVLASGSNEGPSCLPRGDIRWGFLRLSRTTGQFEIDQAMVDKQILDLRKQLYGKRGSIIAFIQAWNTYATTFFTHNFGKPANSFGRQHVEQMLATHGRVQREVFAAQKPPMVSLSQPSSGESNNPTNMVDFLKKELELRFGVTDVPDAYLFFPTDMGGLDLRSPFISILQVHKSVLADPGASLGTFIEAEQKAYKALQTAWEENGGKLKATQAHAKRARTMAMHGGSGGTSVEYPTMDETETNALLDQFNFLTYDEYIKYREDVAPSSATADISGGFQGLGEVYRDLLRMPTENGVHQVSQAVAAAIQALARDRASGGTGGDGGITSSLHTMKPYWKWVVAMYGPEVVERFGGLHLVEPGLLPMGMVRMFRERKVQWDN
;
A
#
# COMPACT_ATOMS: atom_id res chain seq x y z
N MET A 1 13.55 35.71 -10.53
CA MET A 1 13.84 35.86 -9.08
C MET A 1 15.14 35.12 -8.79
N ALA A 2 16.04 35.71 -7.99
CA ALA A 2 17.33 35.10 -7.67
C ALA A 2 17.29 34.32 -6.35
N ALA A 3 18.21 33.36 -6.22
CA ALA A 3 18.64 32.72 -4.97
C ALA A 3 17.59 32.00 -4.10
N PHE A 4 17.47 30.67 -4.29
CA PHE A 4 17.14 29.72 -3.22
C PHE A 4 18.23 28.65 -3.10
N GLY A 5 19.43 29.06 -2.68
CA GLY A 5 20.56 28.15 -2.43
C GLY A 5 20.50 27.38 -1.10
N GLY A 6 19.36 27.40 -0.40
CA GLY A 6 19.25 26.93 0.99
C GLY A 6 19.39 25.41 1.19
N SER A 7 18.93 24.58 0.24
CA SER A 7 19.01 23.11 0.36
C SER A 7 20.45 22.60 0.33
N SER A 8 21.29 23.19 -0.53
CA SER A 8 22.73 22.93 -0.60
C SER A 8 23.40 23.21 0.75
N VAL A 9 23.12 24.37 1.35
CA VAL A 9 23.70 24.78 2.63
C VAL A 9 23.32 23.80 3.75
N LEU A 10 22.04 23.44 3.91
CA LEU A 10 21.62 22.54 5.00
C LEU A 10 22.25 21.14 4.87
N SER A 11 22.31 20.60 3.65
CA SER A 11 22.97 19.31 3.37
C SER A 11 24.47 19.37 3.65
N SER A 12 25.14 20.44 3.23
CA SER A 12 26.57 20.68 3.51
C SER A 12 26.85 20.82 5.00
N THR A 13 26.04 21.61 5.72
CA THR A 13 26.17 21.79 7.18
C THR A 13 25.92 20.48 7.94
N LEU A 14 24.97 19.65 7.52
CA LEU A 14 24.77 18.32 8.12
C LEU A 14 25.95 17.38 7.85
N GLN A 15 26.57 17.47 6.66
CA GLN A 15 27.80 16.74 6.34
C GLN A 15 28.99 17.24 7.19
N GLU A 16 29.17 18.55 7.39
CA GLU A 16 30.19 19.15 8.26
C GLU A 16 30.00 18.80 9.75
N ILE A 17 28.76 18.84 10.25
CA ILE A 17 28.44 18.39 11.61
C ILE A 17 28.78 16.91 11.76
N THR A 18 28.50 16.10 10.74
CA THR A 18 28.83 14.67 10.75
C THR A 18 30.33 14.45 10.78
N THR A 19 31.11 15.03 9.85
CA THR A 19 32.57 14.87 9.81
C THR A 19 33.23 15.37 11.10
N THR A 20 32.77 16.49 11.66
CA THR A 20 33.24 17.01 12.95
C THR A 20 32.93 16.03 14.10
N LYS A 21 31.73 15.44 14.14
CA LYS A 21 31.41 14.36 15.09
C LYS A 21 32.30 13.14 14.90
N LEU A 22 32.66 12.76 13.67
CA LEU A 22 33.54 11.62 13.41
C LEU A 22 34.97 11.89 13.90
N GLN A 23 35.48 13.12 13.75
CA GLN A 23 36.78 13.55 14.27
C GLN A 23 36.82 13.56 15.80
N GLU A 24 35.78 14.07 16.45
CA GLU A 24 35.68 14.05 17.92
C GLU A 24 35.50 12.61 18.47
N LEU A 25 34.76 11.75 17.75
CA LEU A 25 34.63 10.33 18.07
C LEU A 25 35.97 9.58 17.98
N SER A 26 36.76 9.81 16.93
CA SER A 26 38.06 9.15 16.76
C SER A 26 39.05 9.59 17.84
N LYS A 27 39.08 10.89 18.18
CA LYS A 27 39.86 11.42 19.30
C LYS A 27 39.48 10.76 20.63
N ARG A 28 38.17 10.72 20.96
CA ARG A 28 37.67 10.08 22.19
C ARG A 28 38.00 8.59 22.26
N ARG A 29 37.95 7.87 21.13
CA ARG A 29 38.36 6.46 21.05
C ARG A 29 39.85 6.31 21.37
N THR A 30 40.73 7.10 20.75
CA THR A 30 42.17 7.04 21.02
C THR A 30 42.47 7.39 22.48
N ASP A 31 41.91 8.48 23.02
CA ASP A 31 42.07 8.87 24.42
C ASP A 31 41.60 7.78 25.40
N TYR A 32 40.57 7.01 25.04
CA TYR A 32 40.03 5.92 25.83
C TYR A 32 40.92 4.67 25.77
N GLU A 33 41.31 4.22 24.57
CA GLU A 33 42.19 3.05 24.41
C GLU A 33 43.56 3.28 25.05
N ASP A 34 44.12 4.50 24.95
CA ASP A 34 45.35 4.89 25.64
C ASP A 34 45.24 4.80 27.17
N ARG A 35 44.09 5.20 27.75
CA ARG A 35 43.83 5.04 29.19
C ARG A 35 43.69 3.56 29.55
N LYS A 36 42.92 2.79 28.78
CA LYS A 36 42.74 1.35 28.96
C LYS A 36 44.08 0.62 28.91
N ALA A 37 44.94 0.92 27.92
CA ALA A 37 46.27 0.35 27.80
C ALA A 37 47.16 0.67 29.01
N ARG A 38 47.15 1.91 29.51
CA ARG A 38 47.87 2.28 30.75
C ARG A 38 47.38 1.50 31.97
N VAL A 39 46.06 1.34 32.14
CA VAL A 39 45.47 0.57 33.25
C VAL A 39 45.85 -0.90 33.14
N THR A 40 45.77 -1.51 31.95
CA THR A 40 46.14 -2.92 31.72
C THR A 40 47.64 -3.16 31.93
N ALA A 41 48.51 -2.23 31.52
CA ALA A 41 49.95 -2.33 31.76
C ALA A 41 50.29 -2.24 33.25
N ALA A 42 49.68 -1.29 33.98
CA ALA A 42 49.83 -1.20 35.44
C ALA A 42 49.31 -2.46 36.16
N LEU A 43 48.20 -3.04 35.67
CA LEU A 43 47.65 -4.29 36.17
C LEU A 43 48.59 -5.49 35.92
N GLN A 44 49.27 -5.56 34.78
CA GLN A 44 50.23 -6.64 34.50
C GLN A 44 51.48 -6.58 35.39
N ALA A 45 51.86 -5.40 35.88
CA ALA A 45 53.02 -5.21 36.75
C ALA A 45 52.77 -5.54 38.24
N GLU A 46 51.51 -5.67 38.69
CA GLU A 46 51.16 -5.89 40.10
C GLU A 46 50.67 -7.32 40.35
N SER A 47 51.23 -7.96 41.38
CA SER A 47 50.96 -9.36 41.74
C SER A 47 49.96 -9.51 42.89
N GLN A 48 49.74 -8.48 43.71
CA GLN A 48 48.83 -8.56 44.87
C GLN A 48 47.36 -8.33 44.46
N PRO A 49 46.45 -9.31 44.69
CA PRO A 49 45.05 -9.22 44.24
C PRO A 49 44.30 -7.96 44.68
N VAL A 50 44.51 -7.52 45.92
CA VAL A 50 43.83 -6.35 46.49
C VAL A 50 44.36 -5.02 45.91
N ARG A 51 45.62 -4.98 45.44
CA ARG A 51 46.19 -3.82 44.74
C ARG A 51 45.78 -3.79 43.26
N ARG A 52 45.73 -4.95 42.60
CA ARG A 52 45.17 -5.11 41.24
C ARG A 52 43.77 -4.51 41.14
N LEU A 53 42.90 -4.80 42.12
CA LEU A 53 41.56 -4.19 42.20
C LEU A 53 41.56 -2.67 42.43
N GLN A 54 42.52 -2.12 43.20
CA GLN A 54 42.61 -0.67 43.39
C GLN A 54 43.06 0.05 42.11
N ILE A 55 44.00 -0.55 41.37
CA ILE A 55 44.44 -0.07 40.05
C ILE A 55 43.24 -0.09 39.07
N LEU A 56 42.44 -1.16 39.08
CA LEU A 56 41.25 -1.26 38.24
C LEU A 56 40.10 -0.34 38.68
N SER A 57 39.77 -0.21 39.96
CA SER A 57 38.72 0.72 40.44
C SER A 57 39.06 2.16 40.04
N THR A 58 40.28 2.61 40.34
CA THR A 58 40.78 3.94 39.96
C THR A 58 40.85 4.11 38.44
N GLY A 59 41.34 3.10 37.73
CA GLY A 59 41.46 3.09 36.27
C GLY A 59 40.11 3.19 35.56
N VAL A 60 39.11 2.42 36.02
CA VAL A 60 37.74 2.49 35.50
C VAL A 60 37.12 3.85 35.80
N LYS A 61 37.27 4.40 37.01
CA LYS A 61 36.81 5.77 37.33
C LYS A 61 37.39 6.81 36.36
N ALA A 62 38.70 6.76 36.10
CA ALA A 62 39.37 7.66 35.15
C ALA A 62 39.01 7.44 33.67
N CYS A 63 38.69 6.20 33.27
CA CYS A 63 38.22 5.86 31.92
C CYS A 63 36.78 6.32 31.66
N PHE A 64 35.91 6.27 32.66
CA PHE A 64 34.49 6.65 32.56
C PHE A 64 34.18 8.08 33.05
N GLY A 65 35.15 8.81 33.62
CA GLY A 65 34.96 10.17 34.12
C GLY A 65 34.17 10.25 35.43
N ILE A 66 34.21 9.18 36.24
CA ILE A 66 33.52 9.10 37.54
C ILE A 66 34.43 9.75 38.60
N ALA A 67 33.90 10.73 39.34
CA ALA A 67 34.64 11.41 40.40
C ALA A 67 35.05 10.44 41.53
N SER A 68 36.24 10.61 42.10
CA SER A 68 36.69 9.78 43.22
C SER A 68 36.12 10.31 44.53
N SER A 69 35.60 9.41 45.37
CA SER A 69 35.20 9.73 46.75
C SER A 69 36.36 10.26 47.61
N VAL A 70 37.60 9.98 47.22
CA VAL A 70 38.84 10.40 47.90
C VAL A 70 39.15 11.89 47.69
N ASP A 71 38.63 12.52 46.64
CA ASP A 71 38.92 13.94 46.34
C ASP A 71 38.22 14.91 47.32
N ASN A 72 37.25 14.43 48.12
CA ASN A 72 36.53 15.22 49.12
C ASN A 72 37.28 15.39 50.46
N GLU A 73 38.35 14.63 50.74
CA GLU A 73 39.08 14.77 52.01
C GLU A 73 40.09 15.93 52.01
N ALA A 74 40.30 16.60 50.87
CA ALA A 74 41.24 17.71 50.73
C ALA A 74 40.70 19.09 51.19
N SER A 75 39.44 19.19 51.62
CA SER A 75 38.87 20.44 52.16
C SER A 75 38.82 20.42 53.69
N GLN A 76 39.93 20.81 54.33
CA GLN A 76 39.94 21.24 55.74
C GLN A 76 39.28 22.63 55.90
N ASP A 77 37.97 22.72 55.64
CA ASP A 77 37.16 23.78 56.21
C ASP A 77 35.72 23.30 56.43
N GLY A 78 35.16 23.63 57.59
CA GLY A 78 34.03 22.92 58.22
C GLY A 78 32.64 23.16 57.62
N SER A 79 32.52 23.24 56.30
CA SER A 79 31.24 23.40 55.59
C SER A 79 30.77 22.08 54.97
N VAL A 80 29.58 21.62 55.38
CA VAL A 80 28.94 20.43 54.80
C VAL A 80 28.56 20.72 53.35
N PRO A 81 29.12 20.03 52.33
CA PRO A 81 28.70 20.22 50.95
C PRO A 81 27.32 19.59 50.77
N THR A 82 26.29 20.42 50.55
CA THR A 82 25.00 19.92 50.08
C THR A 82 25.16 19.33 48.68
N ALA A 83 24.51 18.19 48.42
CA ALA A 83 24.70 17.35 47.24
C ALA A 83 24.33 17.99 45.87
N HIS A 84 24.06 19.29 45.82
CA HIS A 84 23.73 20.04 44.61
C HIS A 84 24.94 20.67 43.90
N ALA A 85 26.10 20.80 44.55
CA ALA A 85 27.26 21.50 43.96
C ALA A 85 28.05 20.67 42.92
N ALA A 86 28.05 19.34 43.04
CA ALA A 86 28.82 18.45 42.15
C ALA A 86 28.22 18.28 40.74
N GLN A 87 27.06 18.88 40.47
CA GLN A 87 26.27 18.66 39.25
C GLN A 87 26.51 19.72 38.15
N ALA A 88 27.40 20.69 38.38
CA ALA A 88 27.53 21.89 37.54
C ALA A 88 28.67 21.86 36.49
N THR A 89 29.60 20.90 36.54
CA THR A 89 30.78 20.83 35.64
C THR A 89 30.84 19.60 34.75
N ALA A 90 29.94 18.62 34.95
CA ALA A 90 29.72 17.56 33.98
C ALA A 90 28.80 18.08 32.87
N GLY A 91 29.28 18.09 31.61
CA GLY A 91 28.42 18.33 30.45
C GLY A 91 27.26 17.34 30.43
N ALA A 92 26.10 17.74 29.89
CA ALA A 92 24.80 17.09 30.03
C ALA A 92 24.63 15.71 29.32
N THR A 93 25.68 14.90 29.26
CA THR A 93 25.76 13.56 28.67
C THR A 93 26.42 12.56 29.65
N ALA A 94 26.18 12.72 30.95
CA ALA A 94 26.62 11.76 31.96
C ALA A 94 25.68 10.53 31.96
N ASP A 95 25.99 9.54 31.10
CA ASP A 95 25.19 8.34 30.85
C ASP A 95 24.74 7.61 32.12
N TYR A 96 23.53 7.04 32.13
CA TYR A 96 23.04 6.19 33.24
C TYR A 96 23.90 4.93 33.48
N TYR A 97 24.70 4.49 32.49
CA TYR A 97 25.76 3.49 32.70
C TYR A 97 26.74 3.89 33.81
N SER A 98 27.01 5.20 33.98
CA SER A 98 27.84 5.71 35.05
C SER A 98 27.20 5.58 36.43
N SER A 99 25.86 5.58 36.58
CA SER A 99 25.26 5.48 37.93
C SER A 99 25.34 4.06 38.47
N GLY A 100 24.98 3.05 37.67
CA GLY A 100 25.11 1.64 38.06
C GLY A 100 26.57 1.22 38.24
N LEU A 101 27.47 1.72 37.39
CA LEU A 101 28.91 1.49 37.51
C LEU A 101 29.53 2.26 38.68
N SER A 102 29.09 3.49 38.97
CA SER A 102 29.50 4.23 40.17
C SER A 102 29.08 3.46 41.42
N THR A 103 27.80 3.10 41.56
CA THR A 103 27.35 2.31 42.71
C THR A 103 28.09 0.97 42.83
N LEU A 104 28.46 0.32 41.72
CA LEU A 104 29.33 -0.85 41.74
C LEU A 104 30.73 -0.53 42.26
N LEU A 105 31.35 0.56 41.81
CA LEU A 105 32.70 1.00 42.22
C LEU A 105 32.73 1.51 43.67
N ASP A 106 31.71 2.24 44.11
CA ASP A 106 31.54 2.75 45.47
C ASP A 106 31.41 1.58 46.46
N ASN A 107 30.59 0.57 46.12
CA ASN A 107 30.52 -0.69 46.86
C ASN A 107 31.84 -1.47 46.81
N LEU A 108 32.52 -1.50 45.66
CA LEU A 108 33.79 -2.21 45.50
C LEU A 108 34.91 -1.58 46.33
N ASP A 109 34.95 -0.27 46.52
CA ASP A 109 35.93 0.38 47.40
C ASP A 109 35.75 -0.05 48.87
N LEU A 110 34.50 -0.25 49.31
CA LEU A 110 34.19 -0.84 50.62
C LEU A 110 34.65 -2.31 50.69
N PHE A 111 34.41 -3.10 49.64
CA PHE A 111 34.82 -4.51 49.57
C PHE A 111 36.34 -4.69 49.47
N ILE A 112 37.04 -3.79 48.76
CA ILE A 112 38.51 -3.69 48.73
C ILE A 112 39.03 -3.38 50.13
N SER A 113 38.35 -2.51 50.87
CA SER A 113 38.71 -2.19 52.25
C SER A 113 38.51 -3.38 53.18
N GLN A 114 37.40 -4.12 53.07
CA GLN A 114 37.20 -5.39 53.79
C GLN A 114 38.30 -6.40 53.45
N ALA A 115 38.61 -6.60 52.16
CA ALA A 115 39.61 -7.57 51.69
C ALA A 115 41.05 -7.29 52.17
N ARG A 116 41.35 -6.10 52.74
CA ARG A 116 42.63 -5.80 53.39
C ARG A 116 42.76 -6.41 54.79
N TYR A 117 41.65 -6.67 55.48
CA TYR A 117 41.62 -7.06 56.89
C TYR A 117 40.90 -8.39 57.16
N ASP A 118 39.98 -8.80 56.28
CA ASP A 118 39.14 -9.98 56.43
C ASP A 118 39.70 -11.18 55.63
N PRO A 119 40.28 -12.20 56.29
CA PRO A 119 40.84 -13.37 55.61
C PRO A 119 39.76 -14.32 55.03
N SER A 120 38.47 -14.07 55.27
CA SER A 120 37.38 -14.84 54.64
C SER A 120 37.11 -14.44 53.18
N VAL A 121 37.63 -13.28 52.72
CA VAL A 121 37.52 -12.86 51.32
C VAL A 121 38.46 -13.70 50.44
N SER A 122 37.89 -14.72 49.79
CA SER A 122 38.66 -15.62 48.93
C SER A 122 39.24 -14.92 47.69
N VAL A 123 40.43 -15.38 47.24
CA VAL A 123 41.09 -14.93 46.00
C VAL A 123 40.19 -15.09 44.77
N ALA A 124 39.30 -16.09 44.76
CA ALA A 124 38.32 -16.30 43.69
C ALA A 124 37.29 -15.15 43.61
N MET A 125 36.87 -14.60 44.76
CA MET A 125 35.97 -13.45 44.80
C MET A 125 36.67 -12.17 44.34
N THR A 126 37.92 -11.96 44.78
CA THR A 126 38.78 -10.85 44.33
C THR A 126 38.94 -10.87 42.81
N LYS A 127 39.19 -12.06 42.24
CA LYS A 127 39.30 -12.27 40.79
C LYS A 127 37.97 -12.03 40.06
N THR A 128 36.83 -12.42 40.64
CA THR A 128 35.51 -12.20 40.03
C THR A 128 35.21 -10.70 39.87
N TRP A 129 35.61 -9.86 40.83
CA TRP A 129 35.48 -8.41 40.71
C TRP A 129 36.47 -7.82 39.68
N GLU A 130 37.70 -8.34 39.61
CA GLU A 130 38.70 -7.96 38.61
C GLU A 130 38.22 -8.27 37.19
N ASP A 131 37.74 -9.49 36.95
CA ASP A 131 37.15 -9.92 35.67
C ASP A 131 35.91 -9.08 35.31
N SER A 132 35.13 -8.62 36.30
CA SER A 132 33.97 -7.75 36.09
C SER A 132 34.37 -6.34 35.64
N LEU A 133 35.37 -5.72 36.27
CA LEU A 133 35.88 -4.40 35.89
C LEU A 133 36.55 -4.42 34.50
N LEU A 134 37.32 -5.46 34.20
CA LEU A 134 37.89 -5.65 32.86
C LEU A 134 36.78 -5.75 31.79
N LYS A 135 35.73 -6.54 32.04
CA LYS A 135 34.55 -6.60 31.15
C LYS A 135 33.88 -5.25 30.94
N HIS A 136 33.85 -4.35 31.92
CA HIS A 136 33.35 -2.98 31.71
C HIS A 136 34.25 -2.16 30.79
N LEU A 137 35.58 -2.27 30.92
CA LEU A 137 36.53 -1.60 30.03
C LEU A 137 36.46 -2.13 28.58
N ASP A 138 36.29 -3.44 28.43
CA ASP A 138 36.13 -4.10 27.13
C ASP A 138 34.79 -3.73 26.46
N LYS A 139 33.69 -3.69 27.22
CA LYS A 139 32.38 -3.24 26.72
C LYS A 139 32.43 -1.84 26.12
N ARG A 140 33.08 -0.88 26.79
CA ARG A 140 33.18 0.52 26.31
C ARG A 140 34.14 0.63 25.11
N SER A 141 35.22 -0.13 25.09
CA SER A 141 36.11 -0.29 23.92
C SER A 141 35.34 -0.80 22.70
N LEU A 142 34.52 -1.85 22.88
CA LEU A 142 33.66 -2.40 21.84
C LEU A 142 32.63 -1.37 21.32
N LYS A 143 31.98 -0.60 22.20
CA LYS A 143 31.07 0.49 21.80
C LYS A 143 31.77 1.54 20.94
N PHE A 144 33.00 1.95 21.29
CA PHE A 144 33.79 2.87 20.46
C PHE A 144 34.20 2.25 19.10
N GLN A 145 34.53 0.95 19.06
CA GLN A 145 34.82 0.24 17.81
C GLN A 145 33.60 0.24 16.88
N TYR A 146 32.41 -0.11 17.37
CA TYR A 146 31.20 -0.15 16.56
C TYR A 146 30.68 1.26 16.19
N ALA A 147 30.88 2.27 17.05
CA ALA A 147 30.64 3.67 16.68
C ALA A 147 31.54 4.10 15.52
N SER A 148 32.83 3.75 15.58
CA SER A 148 33.82 4.05 14.55
C SER A 148 33.57 3.29 13.25
N LEU A 149 33.06 2.06 13.31
CA LEU A 149 32.64 1.31 12.13
C LEU A 149 31.43 1.97 11.49
N TYR A 150 30.38 2.27 12.27
CA TYR A 150 29.18 2.94 11.76
C TYR A 150 29.51 4.29 11.09
N ALA A 151 30.43 5.07 11.68
CA ALA A 151 30.95 6.29 11.10
C ALA A 151 31.58 6.10 9.70
N GLN A 152 32.34 5.02 9.51
CA GLN A 152 32.95 4.66 8.22
C GLN A 152 31.88 4.26 7.21
N LEU A 153 30.88 3.46 7.59
CA LEU A 153 29.76 3.06 6.72
C LEU A 153 28.92 4.26 6.24
N VAL A 154 28.70 5.25 7.12
CA VAL A 154 28.02 6.50 6.75
C VAL A 154 28.85 7.34 5.78
N THR A 155 30.17 7.35 5.95
CA THR A 155 31.09 8.07 5.04
C THR A 155 31.15 7.40 3.67
N GLU A 156 31.23 6.07 3.63
CA GLU A 156 31.14 5.25 2.41
C GLU A 156 29.84 5.54 1.64
N TRP A 157 28.69 5.57 2.32
CA TRP A 157 27.40 5.89 1.72
C TRP A 157 27.37 7.30 1.10
N LEU A 158 27.85 8.32 1.82
CA LEU A 158 27.91 9.70 1.33
C LEU A 158 28.81 9.81 0.09
N SER A 159 29.98 9.16 0.10
CA SER A 159 30.90 9.14 -1.04
C SER A 159 30.31 8.43 -2.26
N ALA A 160 29.64 7.29 -2.07
CA ALA A 160 28.97 6.56 -3.14
C ALA A 160 27.83 7.39 -3.78
N GLU A 161 27.10 8.17 -2.99
CA GLU A 161 26.05 9.06 -3.50
C GLU A 161 26.61 10.27 -4.26
N GLN A 162 27.73 10.85 -3.80
CA GLN A 162 28.41 11.92 -4.52
C GLN A 162 28.95 11.42 -5.87
N ALA A 163 29.50 10.20 -5.90
CA ALA A 163 29.94 9.56 -7.14
C ALA A 163 28.80 9.31 -8.14
N SER A 164 27.66 8.77 -7.69
CA SER A 164 26.51 8.53 -8.58
C SER A 164 25.89 9.84 -9.12
N LYS A 165 25.85 10.90 -8.30
CA LYS A 165 25.47 12.25 -8.75
C LYS A 165 26.44 12.83 -9.76
N ALA A 166 27.75 12.65 -9.57
CA ALA A 166 28.76 13.11 -10.52
C ALA A 166 28.68 12.38 -11.86
N GLN A 167 28.48 11.05 -11.86
CA GLN A 167 28.26 10.27 -13.08
C GLN A 167 26.97 10.67 -13.79
N ALA A 168 25.87 10.93 -13.07
CA ALA A 168 24.62 11.38 -13.66
C ALA A 168 24.72 12.75 -14.36
N VAL A 169 25.63 13.63 -13.93
CA VAL A 169 25.89 14.93 -14.58
C VAL A 169 26.85 14.77 -15.77
N ALA A 170 27.87 13.91 -15.67
CA ALA A 170 28.79 13.65 -16.78
C ALA A 170 28.11 12.99 -17.99
N HIS A 171 27.11 12.12 -17.75
CA HIS A 171 26.38 11.43 -18.81
C HIS A 171 25.44 12.32 -19.64
N ASP A 172 25.16 13.56 -19.20
CA ASP A 172 24.37 14.52 -19.97
C ASP A 172 25.23 15.36 -20.95
N ASP A 173 26.57 15.37 -20.82
CA ASP A 173 27.48 16.26 -21.59
C ASP A 173 28.51 15.56 -22.51
N GLU A 174 28.90 14.29 -22.32
CA GLU A 174 29.89 13.61 -23.20
C GLU A 174 29.45 12.23 -23.74
N ASP A 175 29.05 12.20 -25.02
CA ASP A 175 28.79 11.00 -25.82
C ASP A 175 30.08 10.51 -26.52
N VAL A 176 31.00 9.89 -25.78
CA VAL A 176 32.13 9.09 -26.33
C VAL A 176 32.44 7.91 -25.41
N GLY A 177 32.33 6.69 -25.93
CA GLY A 177 32.39 5.47 -25.12
C GLY A 177 33.78 4.90 -24.82
N MET A 178 33.78 3.86 -23.97
CA MET A 178 34.85 2.87 -23.81
C MET A 178 34.22 1.48 -23.71
N GLN A 179 34.71 0.53 -24.50
CA GLN A 179 34.27 -0.86 -24.49
C GLN A 179 34.97 -1.62 -23.36
N ASP A 180 34.24 -2.53 -22.71
CA ASP A 180 34.65 -3.93 -22.48
C ASP A 180 33.53 -4.70 -21.74
N ASP A 181 32.96 -5.72 -22.40
CA ASP A 181 32.09 -6.81 -21.88
C ASP A 181 30.77 -6.48 -21.11
N GLU A 182 30.38 -5.21 -20.87
CA GLU A 182 29.05 -4.85 -20.30
C GLU A 182 27.96 -4.47 -21.35
N ASP A 183 28.32 -4.38 -22.64
CA ASP A 183 27.53 -3.77 -23.73
C ASP A 183 26.09 -4.33 -23.95
N ASP A 184 25.84 -5.63 -23.73
CA ASP A 184 24.60 -6.31 -24.19
C ASP A 184 23.34 -5.96 -23.35
N PHE A 185 23.48 -5.22 -22.24
CA PHE A 185 22.38 -4.88 -21.32
C PHE A 185 22.18 -3.39 -21.03
N GLU A 186 23.19 -2.52 -21.19
CA GLU A 186 22.99 -1.07 -21.09
C GLU A 186 22.12 -0.55 -22.25
N ASP A 187 22.35 -1.08 -23.45
CA ASP A 187 21.52 -0.88 -24.65
C ASP A 187 20.03 -1.18 -24.39
N LEU A 188 19.72 -2.23 -23.61
CA LEU A 188 18.34 -2.61 -23.29
C LEU A 188 17.67 -1.63 -22.32
N ALA A 189 18.41 -1.09 -21.35
CA ALA A 189 17.88 -0.12 -20.40
C ALA A 189 17.62 1.25 -21.07
N PHE A 190 18.53 1.67 -21.96
CA PHE A 190 18.37 2.85 -22.79
C PHE A 190 17.21 2.70 -23.79
N ALA A 191 17.11 1.54 -24.47
CA ALA A 191 16.01 1.22 -25.36
C ALA A 191 14.65 1.25 -24.64
N ALA A 192 14.53 0.63 -23.46
CA ALA A 192 13.29 0.64 -22.68
C ALA A 192 12.89 2.04 -22.19
N LYS A 193 13.87 2.90 -21.83
CA LYS A 193 13.63 4.32 -21.48
C LYS A 193 13.13 5.11 -22.70
N LYS A 194 13.68 4.84 -23.88
CA LYS A 194 13.27 5.48 -25.14
C LYS A 194 11.89 5.01 -25.60
N GLU A 195 11.63 3.71 -25.58
CA GLU A 195 10.33 3.10 -25.90
C GLU A 195 9.23 3.67 -24.98
N ALA A 196 9.47 3.72 -23.66
CA ALA A 196 8.53 4.30 -22.70
C ALA A 196 8.21 5.78 -22.98
N ARG A 197 9.20 6.56 -23.46
CA ARG A 197 8.98 7.95 -23.91
C ARG A 197 8.14 7.99 -25.19
N GLU A 198 8.49 7.23 -26.22
CA GLU A 198 7.77 7.21 -27.51
C GLU A 198 6.31 6.79 -27.32
N ASP A 199 6.06 5.75 -26.52
CA ASP A 199 4.73 5.30 -26.12
C ASP A 199 3.96 6.37 -25.35
N PHE A 200 4.61 7.06 -24.40
CA PHE A 200 3.98 8.16 -23.67
C PHE A 200 3.61 9.32 -24.60
N GLU A 201 4.49 9.71 -25.52
CA GLU A 201 4.23 10.80 -26.46
C GLU A 201 3.07 10.47 -27.41
N GLN A 202 3.04 9.24 -27.97
CA GLN A 202 1.95 8.76 -28.82
C GLN A 202 0.62 8.69 -28.04
N ARG A 203 0.66 8.33 -26.76
CA ARG A 203 -0.52 8.39 -25.89
C ARG A 203 -0.94 9.84 -25.68
N VAL A 204 -0.12 10.69 -25.08
CA VAL A 204 -0.55 11.98 -24.52
C VAL A 204 -0.80 13.08 -25.55
N PHE A 205 -0.15 13.04 -26.73
CA PHE A 205 -0.26 14.09 -27.76
C PHE A 205 -1.18 13.76 -28.93
N THR A 206 -1.78 12.57 -28.98
CA THR A 206 -2.82 12.22 -29.98
C THR A 206 -4.19 12.34 -29.34
N ALA A 207 -5.08 13.15 -29.94
CA ALA A 207 -6.47 13.27 -29.49
C ALA A 207 -7.20 11.91 -29.59
N ALA A 208 -8.19 11.70 -28.73
CA ALA A 208 -9.09 10.55 -28.85
C ALA A 208 -10.19 10.84 -29.89
N ASP A 209 -10.57 9.80 -30.65
CA ASP A 209 -11.77 9.82 -31.48
C ASP A 209 -12.95 9.39 -30.59
N LEU A 210 -13.98 10.25 -30.47
CA LEU A 210 -15.08 10.07 -29.53
C LEU A 210 -16.39 10.65 -30.09
N ASP A 211 -17.43 9.83 -30.08
CA ASP A 211 -18.81 10.24 -30.37
C ASP A 211 -19.44 10.89 -29.13
N GLU A 212 -19.30 12.22 -29.00
CA GLU A 212 -19.90 12.98 -27.90
C GLU A 212 -21.44 12.82 -27.79
N PRO A 213 -22.23 12.82 -28.89
CA PRO A 213 -23.65 12.44 -28.86
C PRO A 213 -23.92 11.06 -28.25
N ALA A 214 -23.16 10.02 -28.64
CA ALA A 214 -23.32 8.68 -28.08
C ALA A 214 -22.98 8.62 -26.59
N LEU A 215 -21.99 9.40 -26.14
CA LEU A 215 -21.69 9.56 -24.70
C LEU A 215 -22.85 10.21 -23.94
N GLN A 216 -23.44 11.29 -24.46
CA GLN A 216 -24.58 11.94 -23.79
C GLN A 216 -25.81 11.04 -23.74
N GLN A 217 -26.10 10.29 -24.82
CA GLN A 217 -27.18 9.30 -24.82
C GLN A 217 -26.92 8.18 -23.80
N TYR A 218 -25.70 7.64 -23.73
CA TYR A 218 -25.35 6.62 -22.75
C TYR A 218 -25.48 7.10 -21.31
N LEU A 219 -25.10 8.35 -21.02
CA LEU A 219 -25.32 8.96 -19.71
C LEU A 219 -26.82 9.08 -19.40
N ALA A 220 -27.65 9.51 -20.37
CA ALA A 220 -29.10 9.54 -20.19
C ALA A 220 -29.68 8.13 -19.93
N ASP A 221 -29.22 7.11 -20.65
CA ASP A 221 -29.65 5.70 -20.48
C ASP A 221 -29.35 5.18 -19.07
N ILE A 222 -28.10 5.31 -18.60
CA ILE A 222 -27.68 4.72 -17.31
C ILE A 222 -28.25 5.47 -16.10
N PHE A 223 -28.47 6.78 -16.22
CA PHE A 223 -29.16 7.54 -15.19
C PHE A 223 -30.69 7.39 -15.27
N GLY A 224 -31.23 6.69 -16.27
CA GLY A 224 -32.67 6.44 -16.39
C GLY A 224 -33.48 7.68 -16.79
N VAL A 225 -32.86 8.62 -17.52
CA VAL A 225 -33.44 9.89 -17.98
C VAL A 225 -33.43 10.01 -19.51
N ALA A 226 -33.35 8.89 -20.22
CA ALA A 226 -33.41 8.83 -21.69
C ALA A 226 -34.84 8.82 -22.26
N ASP A 227 -35.79 8.15 -21.58
CA ASP A 227 -37.18 8.00 -22.04
C ASP A 227 -38.16 8.64 -21.04
N PRO A 228 -38.75 9.81 -21.38
CA PRO A 228 -39.79 10.45 -20.57
C PRO A 228 -41.08 9.63 -20.39
N GLY A 229 -41.27 8.54 -21.15
CA GLY A 229 -42.36 7.59 -21.00
C GLY A 229 -42.17 6.54 -19.91
N ASP A 230 -40.96 6.38 -19.36
CA ASP A 230 -40.70 5.46 -18.25
C ASP A 230 -41.34 5.99 -16.96
N ALA A 231 -42.10 5.15 -16.26
CA ALA A 231 -42.72 5.48 -14.98
C ALA A 231 -41.71 5.89 -13.89
N ALA A 232 -40.45 5.45 -14.00
CA ALA A 232 -39.37 5.83 -13.09
C ALA A 232 -38.61 7.11 -13.50
N TYR A 233 -38.87 7.67 -14.70
CA TYR A 233 -38.16 8.82 -15.25
C TYR A 233 -38.13 10.04 -14.30
N SER A 234 -39.27 10.38 -13.71
CA SER A 234 -39.41 11.57 -12.87
C SER A 234 -38.53 11.50 -11.61
N GLY A 235 -38.55 10.37 -10.90
CA GLY A 235 -37.71 10.16 -9.71
C GLY A 235 -36.21 10.09 -10.05
N HIS A 236 -35.85 9.50 -11.21
CA HIS A 236 -34.47 9.52 -11.69
C HIS A 236 -33.99 10.94 -12.02
N LEU A 237 -34.83 11.75 -12.67
CA LEU A 237 -34.52 13.14 -13.02
C LEU A 237 -34.38 14.00 -11.76
N GLU A 238 -35.30 13.91 -10.80
CA GLU A 238 -35.24 14.63 -9.52
C GLU A 238 -33.94 14.30 -8.74
N THR A 239 -33.55 13.02 -8.72
CA THR A 239 -32.29 12.56 -8.09
C THR A 239 -31.07 13.17 -8.80
N LEU A 240 -31.06 13.22 -10.13
CA LEU A 240 -29.99 13.85 -10.92
C LEU A 240 -29.95 15.38 -10.71
N GLU A 241 -31.10 16.03 -10.58
CA GLU A 241 -31.21 17.46 -10.29
C GLU A 241 -30.77 17.81 -8.86
N ALA A 242 -30.99 16.93 -7.88
CA ALA A 242 -30.42 17.07 -6.54
C ALA A 242 -28.87 17.04 -6.57
N LEU A 243 -28.29 16.12 -7.36
CA LEU A 243 -26.83 16.07 -7.59
C LEU A 243 -26.31 17.37 -8.25
N ARG A 244 -26.98 17.86 -9.30
CA ARG A 244 -26.64 19.11 -9.99
C ARG A 244 -26.72 20.34 -9.08
N ARG A 245 -27.72 20.38 -8.17
CA ARG A 245 -27.82 21.41 -7.11
C ARG A 245 -26.63 21.35 -6.15
N SER A 246 -26.21 20.15 -5.75
CA SER A 246 -25.01 19.97 -4.91
C SER A 246 -23.72 20.48 -5.57
N MET A 247 -23.56 20.28 -6.88
CA MET A 247 -22.42 20.85 -7.64
C MET A 247 -22.49 22.38 -7.64
N THR A 248 -23.66 22.95 -7.94
CA THR A 248 -23.88 24.41 -7.94
C THR A 248 -23.55 25.02 -6.57
N TRP A 249 -23.98 24.39 -5.47
CA TRP A 249 -23.66 24.83 -4.11
C TRP A 249 -22.16 24.77 -3.83
N HIS A 250 -21.46 23.71 -4.25
CA HIS A 250 -20.01 23.60 -4.06
C HIS A 250 -19.24 24.71 -4.80
N GLU A 251 -19.65 25.05 -6.02
CA GLU A 251 -19.04 26.14 -6.78
C GLU A 251 -19.23 27.51 -6.13
N LEU A 252 -20.39 27.73 -5.48
CA LEU A 252 -20.64 28.94 -4.68
C LEU A 252 -19.74 29.00 -3.44
N GLN A 253 -19.50 27.88 -2.76
CA GLN A 253 -18.55 27.83 -1.64
C GLN A 253 -17.12 28.18 -2.09
N LEU A 254 -16.65 27.61 -3.21
CA LEU A 254 -15.33 27.91 -3.77
C LEU A 254 -15.18 29.34 -4.30
N ALA A 255 -16.29 30.05 -4.54
CA ALA A 255 -16.30 31.46 -4.96
C ALA A 255 -16.26 32.45 -3.78
N SER A 256 -16.37 31.99 -2.53
CA SER A 256 -16.24 32.86 -1.35
C SER A 256 -14.79 33.36 -1.17
N PRO A 257 -14.58 34.56 -0.60
CA PRO A 257 -13.23 35.09 -0.36
C PRO A 257 -12.42 34.22 0.62
N ASP A 258 -11.12 34.50 0.72
CA ASP A 258 -10.21 33.98 1.75
C ASP A 258 -10.16 32.44 1.88
N GLN A 259 -10.27 31.75 0.73
CA GLN A 259 -10.16 30.29 0.60
C GLN A 259 -8.84 29.73 1.17
N PHE A 260 -7.76 30.50 1.05
CA PHE A 260 -6.45 30.18 1.59
C PHE A 260 -6.15 31.01 2.83
N ASN A 261 -5.65 30.34 3.86
CA ASN A 261 -5.13 30.93 5.09
C ASN A 261 -4.08 29.98 5.72
N PRO A 262 -3.32 30.40 6.74
CA PRO A 262 -2.28 29.56 7.33
C PRO A 262 -2.74 28.25 7.98
N GLN A 263 -4.04 28.08 8.31
CA GLN A 263 -4.56 26.79 8.77
C GLN A 263 -4.81 25.86 7.59
N VAL A 264 -5.44 26.36 6.53
CA VAL A 264 -5.67 25.63 5.27
C VAL A 264 -4.34 25.15 4.67
N LEU A 265 -3.35 26.04 4.57
CA LEU A 265 -2.08 25.69 3.96
C LEU A 265 -1.32 24.57 4.70
N ARG A 266 -1.47 24.43 6.01
CA ARG A 266 -0.83 23.33 6.75
C ARG A 266 -1.30 21.97 6.26
N TRP A 267 -2.62 21.77 6.07
CA TRP A 267 -3.12 20.49 5.56
C TRP A 267 -2.84 20.30 4.07
N VAL A 268 -2.83 21.37 3.26
CA VAL A 268 -2.43 21.30 1.84
C VAL A 268 -0.95 20.90 1.71
N CYS A 269 -0.05 21.48 2.51
CA CYS A 269 1.36 21.09 2.57
C CYS A 269 1.51 19.62 2.99
N ASP A 270 0.87 19.22 4.08
CA ASP A 270 0.87 17.82 4.55
C ASP A 270 0.36 16.84 3.48
N GLY A 271 -0.70 17.20 2.77
CA GLY A 271 -1.27 16.42 1.68
C GLY A 271 -0.28 16.24 0.52
N LEU A 272 0.38 17.31 0.09
CA LEU A 272 1.42 17.26 -0.95
C LEU A 272 2.66 16.47 -0.52
N ILE A 273 3.12 16.65 0.74
CA ILE A 273 4.26 15.93 1.31
C ILE A 273 3.98 14.41 1.31
N SER A 274 2.76 14.01 1.71
CA SER A 274 2.31 12.60 1.71
C SER A 274 2.09 12.00 0.31
N SER A 275 1.69 12.81 -0.67
CA SER A 275 1.38 12.34 -2.03
C SER A 275 2.56 11.77 -2.81
N GLY A 276 3.80 11.94 -2.32
CA GLY A 276 4.99 11.28 -2.84
C GLY A 276 5.46 11.73 -4.23
N SER A 277 4.80 12.72 -4.83
CA SER A 277 5.05 13.28 -6.19
C SER A 277 6.11 14.39 -6.24
N LEU A 278 6.37 15.04 -5.10
CA LEU A 278 7.39 16.07 -4.96
C LEU A 278 8.81 15.48 -4.91
N SER A 279 9.78 16.22 -5.47
CA SER A 279 11.19 15.99 -5.22
C SER A 279 11.53 16.25 -3.75
N ASP A 280 12.59 15.63 -3.25
CA ASP A 280 13.00 15.76 -1.84
C ASP A 280 13.32 17.22 -1.47
N GLU A 281 13.87 18.00 -2.39
CA GLU A 281 14.06 19.45 -2.24
C GLU A 281 12.74 20.21 -2.03
N LYS A 282 11.73 19.95 -2.86
CA LYS A 282 10.40 20.59 -2.73
C LYS A 282 9.68 20.13 -1.46
N ARG A 283 9.90 18.89 -1.01
CA ARG A 283 9.40 18.40 0.28
C ARG A 283 10.00 19.20 1.44
N GLN A 284 11.32 19.40 1.46
CA GLN A 284 12.00 20.17 2.50
C GLN A 284 11.47 21.62 2.57
N VAL A 285 11.33 22.29 1.43
CA VAL A 285 10.80 23.67 1.38
C VAL A 285 9.38 23.77 1.96
N LEU A 286 8.51 22.77 1.75
CA LEU A 286 7.17 22.77 2.38
C LEU A 286 7.20 22.52 3.88
N GLU A 287 8.12 21.70 4.38
CA GLU A 287 8.32 21.54 5.83
C GLU A 287 8.88 22.82 6.47
N ASP A 288 9.79 23.52 5.79
CA ASP A 288 10.30 24.82 6.24
C ASP A 288 9.16 25.87 6.25
N PHE A 289 8.31 25.90 5.23
CA PHE A 289 7.13 26.78 5.18
C PHE A 289 6.15 26.51 6.32
N LYS A 290 5.87 25.24 6.66
CA LYS A 290 4.99 24.87 7.77
C LYS A 290 5.43 25.46 9.12
N ASN A 291 6.74 25.65 9.30
CA ASN A 291 7.34 26.21 10.50
C ASN A 291 7.43 27.75 10.49
N GLN A 292 7.09 28.42 9.39
CA GLN A 292 7.25 29.88 9.21
C GLN A 292 5.89 30.56 8.91
N PRO A 293 5.15 31.04 9.93
CA PRO A 293 3.77 31.52 9.75
C PRO A 293 3.65 32.78 8.86
N ILE A 294 4.71 33.60 8.78
CA ILE A 294 4.74 34.79 7.92
C ILE A 294 4.74 34.37 6.44
N ILE A 295 5.57 33.39 6.06
CA ILE A 295 5.60 32.88 4.67
C ILE A 295 4.25 32.24 4.31
N LEU A 296 3.60 31.52 5.24
CA LEU A 296 2.27 30.98 4.99
C LEU A 296 1.20 32.06 4.75
N ALA A 297 1.32 33.25 5.34
CA ALA A 297 0.40 34.36 5.07
C ALA A 297 0.60 34.90 3.64
N GLU A 298 1.84 35.25 3.27
CA GLU A 298 2.18 35.74 1.92
C GLU A 298 1.79 34.73 0.82
N VAL A 299 2.04 33.44 1.06
CA VAL A 299 1.64 32.36 0.15
C VAL A 299 0.13 32.24 0.06
N ALA A 300 -0.62 32.42 1.16
CA ALA A 300 -2.08 32.41 1.14
C ALA A 300 -2.64 33.56 0.31
N ASP A 301 -2.10 34.77 0.45
CA ASP A 301 -2.55 35.95 -0.29
C ASP A 301 -2.34 35.77 -1.81
N VAL A 302 -1.17 35.30 -2.23
CA VAL A 302 -0.89 34.98 -3.64
C VAL A 302 -1.82 33.90 -4.19
N LEU A 303 -2.16 32.89 -3.38
CA LEU A 303 -3.09 31.83 -3.79
C LEU A 303 -4.54 32.31 -3.84
N ASN A 304 -4.97 33.20 -2.93
CA ASN A 304 -6.27 33.86 -2.98
C ASN A 304 -6.40 34.73 -4.23
N MET A 305 -5.37 35.51 -4.60
CA MET A 305 -5.34 36.27 -5.85
C MET A 305 -5.50 35.37 -7.08
N ARG A 306 -4.80 34.21 -7.11
CA ARG A 306 -4.92 33.21 -8.19
C ARG A 306 -6.30 32.52 -8.21
N MET A 307 -6.93 32.32 -7.05
CA MET A 307 -8.26 31.73 -6.94
C MET A 307 -9.37 32.67 -7.46
N GLN A 308 -9.23 33.97 -7.19
CA GLN A 308 -10.14 35.00 -7.74
C GLN A 308 -10.04 35.11 -9.27
N SER A 309 -8.83 34.94 -9.82
CA SER A 309 -8.50 35.03 -11.26
C SER A 309 -8.45 33.66 -11.99
N LEU A 310 -9.18 32.65 -11.48
CA LEU A 310 -9.16 31.29 -12.02
C LEU A 310 -9.65 31.19 -13.48
N ASP A 311 -10.42 32.16 -13.96
CA ASP A 311 -10.86 32.31 -15.35
C ASP A 311 -9.72 32.67 -16.31
N THR A 312 -8.66 33.34 -15.85
CA THR A 312 -7.47 33.68 -16.65
C THR A 312 -6.25 32.79 -16.37
N TRP A 313 -6.30 31.92 -15.36
CA TRP A 313 -5.24 30.96 -15.01
C TRP A 313 -4.69 30.15 -16.20
N SER A 314 -3.37 29.99 -16.27
CA SER A 314 -2.68 29.12 -17.23
C SER A 314 -1.48 28.42 -16.58
N TRP A 315 -0.87 27.47 -17.28
CA TRP A 315 0.35 26.79 -16.83
C TRP A 315 1.64 27.64 -16.97
N GLY A 316 1.58 28.78 -17.66
CA GLY A 316 2.74 29.58 -18.07
C GLY A 316 3.29 29.20 -19.45
N ASP A 317 4.09 30.10 -20.04
CA ASP A 317 4.56 29.99 -21.42
C ASP A 317 5.75 29.03 -21.59
N ASP A 318 6.56 28.85 -20.54
CA ASP A 318 7.73 27.93 -20.52
C ASP A 318 7.34 26.44 -20.58
N GLY A 319 6.06 26.12 -20.36
CA GLY A 319 5.55 24.75 -20.25
C GLY A 319 5.93 24.05 -18.95
N VAL A 320 5.41 22.83 -18.75
CA VAL A 320 5.69 22.02 -17.56
C VAL A 320 6.71 20.93 -17.89
N ARG A 321 7.80 20.89 -17.11
CA ARG A 321 8.90 19.94 -17.24
C ARG A 321 8.45 18.51 -16.93
N MET A 322 8.92 17.55 -17.72
CA MET A 322 8.71 16.13 -17.52
C MET A 322 10.04 15.39 -17.31
N GLU A 323 10.05 14.48 -16.35
CA GLU A 323 11.18 13.62 -15.99
C GLU A 323 10.78 12.14 -16.12
N GLN A 324 11.77 11.26 -16.30
CA GLN A 324 11.56 9.81 -16.39
C GLN A 324 12.24 9.12 -15.21
N GLU A 325 11.46 8.41 -14.39
CA GLU A 325 11.95 7.70 -13.19
C GLU A 325 11.74 6.18 -13.33
N ARG A 326 12.78 5.35 -13.06
CA ARG A 326 12.64 3.89 -13.01
C ARG A 326 12.06 3.45 -11.66
N MET A 327 10.94 2.74 -11.69
CA MET A 327 10.27 2.18 -10.50
C MET A 327 10.86 0.81 -10.10
N ILE A 328 10.61 0.35 -8.87
CA ILE A 328 11.11 -0.94 -8.35
C ILE A 328 10.66 -2.15 -9.19
N ASN A 329 9.52 -2.05 -9.87
CA ASN A 329 9.01 -3.09 -10.76
C ASN A 329 9.61 -3.03 -12.18
N GLY A 330 10.67 -2.22 -12.37
CA GLY A 330 11.43 -2.07 -13.60
C GLY A 330 10.87 -1.07 -14.61
N VAL A 331 9.65 -0.54 -14.41
CA VAL A 331 8.97 0.32 -15.39
C VAL A 331 9.35 1.79 -15.23
N TYR A 332 9.58 2.47 -16.35
CA TYR A 332 9.77 3.92 -16.39
C TYR A 332 8.44 4.66 -16.29
N ASN A 333 8.34 5.60 -15.36
CA ASN A 333 7.20 6.49 -15.20
C ASN A 333 7.56 7.92 -15.62
N VAL A 334 6.68 8.58 -16.38
CA VAL A 334 6.85 9.98 -16.78
C VAL A 334 6.18 10.89 -15.75
N VAL A 335 6.98 11.64 -15.00
CA VAL A 335 6.53 12.51 -13.91
C VAL A 335 6.52 13.96 -14.37
N MET A 336 5.37 14.63 -14.20
CA MET A 336 5.18 16.06 -14.46
C MET A 336 5.65 16.87 -13.24
N ARG A 337 6.51 17.87 -13.44
CA ARG A 337 7.10 18.71 -12.37
C ARG A 337 6.64 20.16 -12.47
N GLU A 338 5.58 20.48 -11.73
CA GLU A 338 5.01 21.82 -11.58
C GLU A 338 5.80 22.71 -10.60
N ASP A 339 5.52 24.01 -10.60
CA ASP A 339 5.98 24.92 -9.53
C ASP A 339 5.21 24.73 -8.21
N LEU A 340 5.79 25.16 -7.10
CA LEU A 340 5.26 24.89 -5.77
C LEU A 340 3.92 25.59 -5.48
N LEU A 341 3.71 26.79 -6.03
CA LEU A 341 2.45 27.53 -5.88
C LEU A 341 1.35 26.93 -6.76
N GLN A 342 1.68 26.46 -7.96
CA GLN A 342 0.77 25.64 -8.77
C GLN A 342 0.40 24.34 -8.04
N ALA A 343 1.37 23.64 -7.43
CA ALA A 343 1.11 22.41 -6.66
C ALA A 343 0.11 22.67 -5.52
N LEU A 344 0.34 23.72 -4.71
CA LEU A 344 -0.53 24.11 -3.59
C LEU A 344 -1.95 24.45 -4.06
N LEU A 345 -2.09 25.30 -5.09
CA LEU A 345 -3.39 25.69 -5.67
C LEU A 345 -4.18 24.46 -6.18
N LEU A 346 -3.53 23.63 -6.99
CA LEU A 346 -4.16 22.48 -7.64
C LEU A 346 -4.47 21.34 -6.65
N HIS A 347 -3.68 21.18 -5.59
CA HIS A 347 -3.98 20.25 -4.51
C HIS A 347 -5.21 20.68 -3.72
N TYR A 348 -5.29 21.96 -3.32
CA TYR A 348 -6.46 22.50 -2.63
C TYR A 348 -7.75 22.31 -3.44
N ILE A 349 -7.74 22.74 -4.71
CA ILE A 349 -8.90 22.60 -5.61
C ILE A 349 -9.28 21.11 -5.76
N GLY A 350 -8.30 20.23 -5.97
CA GLY A 350 -8.54 18.79 -6.10
C GLY A 350 -9.15 18.16 -4.85
N VAL A 351 -8.65 18.49 -3.65
CA VAL A 351 -9.19 17.98 -2.38
C VAL A 351 -10.63 18.46 -2.15
N LYS A 352 -10.91 19.75 -2.38
CA LYS A 352 -12.26 20.33 -2.23
C LYS A 352 -13.28 19.66 -3.16
N TRP A 353 -12.96 19.54 -4.45
CA TRP A 353 -13.79 18.83 -5.42
C TRP A 353 -13.97 17.34 -5.06
N SER A 354 -12.92 16.68 -4.57
CA SER A 354 -12.94 15.27 -4.17
C SER A 354 -13.95 15.00 -3.04
N VAL A 355 -13.90 15.80 -1.97
CA VAL A 355 -14.83 15.68 -0.84
C VAL A 355 -16.27 16.00 -1.26
N ALA A 356 -16.47 17.05 -2.06
CA ALA A 356 -17.80 17.46 -2.52
C ALA A 356 -18.47 16.41 -3.43
N LEU A 357 -17.77 15.92 -4.45
CA LEU A 357 -18.28 14.87 -5.33
C LEU A 357 -18.54 13.57 -4.56
N LYS A 358 -17.68 13.19 -3.60
CA LYS A 358 -17.92 11.99 -2.79
C LYS A 358 -19.19 12.10 -1.96
N ARG A 359 -19.46 13.27 -1.39
CA ARG A 359 -20.71 13.54 -0.65
C ARG A 359 -21.91 13.46 -1.58
N ALA A 360 -21.89 14.19 -2.70
CA ALA A 360 -22.99 14.23 -3.66
C ALA A 360 -23.34 12.84 -4.24
N LEU A 361 -22.33 12.05 -4.62
CA LEU A 361 -22.54 10.71 -5.18
C LEU A 361 -22.99 9.69 -4.11
N ARG A 362 -22.52 9.81 -2.85
CA ARG A 362 -23.08 9.04 -1.72
C ARG A 362 -24.54 9.37 -1.47
N THR A 363 -24.93 10.65 -1.51
CA THR A 363 -26.33 11.08 -1.38
C THR A 363 -27.17 10.53 -2.53
N PHE A 364 -26.72 10.68 -3.79
CA PHE A 364 -27.36 10.08 -4.96
C PHE A 364 -27.62 8.58 -4.75
N ARG A 365 -26.63 7.79 -4.32
CA ARG A 365 -26.84 6.36 -4.05
C ARG A 365 -27.82 6.07 -2.91
N LYS A 366 -27.92 6.94 -1.89
CA LYS A 366 -28.91 6.80 -0.80
C LYS A 366 -30.34 7.09 -1.28
N THR A 367 -30.54 8.11 -2.10
CA THR A 367 -31.87 8.58 -2.52
C THR A 367 -32.40 7.92 -3.78
N ALA A 368 -31.52 7.39 -4.65
CA ALA A 368 -31.85 6.75 -5.90
C ALA A 368 -32.41 5.31 -5.75
N GLU A 369 -33.47 5.09 -4.95
CA GLU A 369 -34.01 3.74 -4.67
C GLU A 369 -34.38 2.94 -5.94
N SER A 370 -34.76 3.62 -7.04
CA SER A 370 -34.99 3.01 -8.36
C SER A 370 -33.81 3.11 -9.34
N ALA A 371 -32.89 4.06 -9.15
CA ALA A 371 -31.77 4.27 -10.07
C ALA A 371 -30.55 3.40 -9.73
N TRP A 372 -30.25 3.24 -8.43
CA TRP A 372 -29.22 2.37 -7.89
C TRP A 372 -29.86 1.17 -7.18
N LEU A 373 -29.83 0.01 -7.82
CA LEU A 373 -30.51 -1.19 -7.34
C LEU A 373 -29.78 -1.79 -6.12
N PRO A 374 -30.51 -2.28 -5.09
CA PRO A 374 -29.91 -2.97 -3.94
C PRO A 374 -29.29 -4.31 -4.36
N PRO A 375 -28.20 -4.77 -3.71
CA PRO A 375 -27.48 -5.98 -4.11
C PRO A 375 -28.17 -7.30 -3.72
N PHE A 376 -29.27 -7.23 -2.96
CA PHE A 376 -30.02 -8.39 -2.47
C PHE A 376 -31.45 -8.37 -3.00
N HIS A 377 -32.01 -9.56 -3.21
CA HIS A 377 -33.39 -9.70 -3.65
C HIS A 377 -34.33 -9.40 -2.47
N LYS A 378 -35.29 -8.49 -2.66
CA LYS A 378 -36.27 -8.14 -1.62
C LYS A 378 -37.09 -9.38 -1.29
N MET A 379 -36.89 -9.94 -0.09
CA MET A 379 -37.67 -11.09 0.41
C MET A 379 -39.16 -10.80 0.25
N ASP A 380 -39.89 -11.73 -0.39
CA ASP A 380 -41.32 -11.56 -0.62
C ASP A 380 -42.07 -11.40 0.71
N GLN A 381 -43.14 -10.59 0.70
CA GLN A 381 -43.92 -10.31 1.90
C GLN A 381 -44.54 -11.58 2.48
N LYS A 382 -44.95 -12.53 1.64
CA LYS A 382 -45.47 -13.84 2.08
C LYS A 382 -44.41 -14.64 2.83
N ASP A 383 -43.22 -14.74 2.26
CA ASP A 383 -42.10 -15.49 2.84
C ASP A 383 -41.61 -14.84 4.14
N ARG A 384 -41.53 -13.49 4.18
CA ARG A 384 -41.19 -12.74 5.39
C ARG A 384 -42.17 -13.03 6.53
N LEU A 385 -43.48 -12.95 6.26
CA LEU A 385 -44.51 -13.23 7.26
C LEU A 385 -44.51 -14.71 7.70
N ARG A 386 -44.22 -15.64 6.79
CA ARG A 386 -44.10 -17.08 7.10
C ARG A 386 -42.89 -17.34 8.00
N ARG A 387 -41.72 -16.75 7.71
CA ARG A 387 -40.54 -16.84 8.58
C ARG A 387 -40.78 -16.20 9.94
N GLU A 388 -41.34 -14.99 9.98
CA GLU A 388 -41.64 -14.25 11.20
C GLU A 388 -42.60 -15.01 12.12
N TYR A 389 -43.55 -15.78 11.56
CA TYR A 389 -44.45 -16.65 12.32
C TYR A 389 -43.77 -17.86 12.96
N TYR A 390 -42.82 -18.51 12.28
CA TYR A 390 -42.16 -19.73 12.76
C TYR A 390 -40.87 -19.48 13.56
N LEU A 391 -40.15 -18.41 13.26
CA LEU A 391 -38.83 -18.07 13.81
C LEU A 391 -38.87 -16.82 14.71
N GLY A 392 -39.96 -16.04 14.70
CA GLY A 392 -40.01 -14.73 15.32
C GLY A 392 -39.28 -13.65 14.49
N GLY A 393 -39.02 -12.49 15.09
CA GLY A 393 -38.33 -11.40 14.41
C GLY A 393 -36.88 -11.77 14.04
N GLU A 394 -36.46 -11.48 12.82
CA GLU A 394 -35.10 -11.71 12.30
C GLU A 394 -34.30 -10.40 12.19
N ARG A 395 -32.96 -10.46 12.33
CA ARG A 395 -32.10 -9.27 12.24
C ARG A 395 -31.57 -9.09 10.82
N LYS A 396 -31.71 -7.87 10.26
CA LYS A 396 -31.13 -7.49 8.97
C LYS A 396 -29.71 -6.92 9.07
N SER A 397 -29.34 -6.32 10.20
CA SER A 397 -28.07 -5.59 10.38
C SER A 397 -26.82 -6.48 10.28
N ASN A 398 -26.96 -7.78 10.54
CA ASN A 398 -25.83 -8.72 10.67
C ASN A 398 -25.85 -9.82 9.60
N SER A 399 -26.67 -9.68 8.55
CA SER A 399 -26.72 -10.67 7.47
C SER A 399 -25.48 -10.60 6.57
N LEU A 400 -25.18 -11.68 5.84
CA LEU A 400 -24.03 -11.71 4.93
C LEU A 400 -24.14 -10.62 3.85
N GLN A 401 -25.33 -10.41 3.27
CA GLN A 401 -25.55 -9.34 2.30
C GLN A 401 -25.39 -7.95 2.91
N GLY A 402 -25.84 -7.75 4.16
CA GLY A 402 -25.60 -6.50 4.91
C GLY A 402 -24.10 -6.24 5.15
N LEU A 403 -23.33 -7.29 5.48
CA LEU A 403 -21.88 -7.21 5.66
C LEU A 403 -21.13 -6.95 4.33
N ARG A 404 -21.49 -7.64 3.24
CA ARG A 404 -20.98 -7.37 1.88
C ARG A 404 -21.17 -5.90 1.51
N ASP A 405 -22.38 -5.37 1.66
CA ASP A 405 -22.66 -3.97 1.36
C ASP A 405 -21.96 -2.97 2.30
N LYS A 406 -21.84 -3.28 3.61
CA LYS A 406 -21.07 -2.47 4.56
C LYS A 406 -19.59 -2.39 4.15
N VAL A 407 -18.98 -3.52 3.80
CA VAL A 407 -17.59 -3.59 3.29
C VAL A 407 -17.43 -2.81 1.98
N TYR A 408 -18.37 -2.98 1.05
CA TYR A 408 -18.39 -2.26 -0.23
C TYR A 408 -18.45 -0.74 -0.04
N ARG A 409 -19.43 -0.24 0.73
CA ARG A 409 -19.62 1.19 1.03
C ARG A 409 -18.45 1.82 1.76
N LYS A 410 -17.84 1.10 2.72
CA LYS A 410 -16.76 1.63 3.56
C LYS A 410 -15.43 1.73 2.81
N HIS A 411 -15.16 0.84 1.85
CA HIS A 411 -13.80 0.67 1.30
C HIS A 411 -13.65 0.84 -0.21
N TYR A 412 -14.64 0.43 -1.02
CA TYR A 412 -14.50 0.35 -2.49
C TYR A 412 -15.33 1.41 -3.22
N TYR A 413 -16.55 1.67 -2.74
CA TYR A 413 -17.43 2.68 -3.33
C TYR A 413 -16.82 4.09 -3.22
N LEU A 414 -16.57 4.73 -4.37
CA LEU A 414 -15.90 6.04 -4.49
C LEU A 414 -14.54 6.05 -3.78
N SER A 415 -13.75 4.99 -4.00
CA SER A 415 -12.52 4.75 -3.23
C SER A 415 -11.40 5.73 -3.53
N ALA A 416 -11.29 6.26 -4.76
CA ALA A 416 -10.28 7.27 -5.07
C ALA A 416 -10.62 8.68 -4.56
N LEU A 417 -11.87 8.95 -4.12
CA LEU A 417 -12.23 10.24 -3.54
C LEU A 417 -11.98 10.28 -2.03
N LYS A 418 -11.65 11.46 -1.51
CA LYS A 418 -11.42 11.71 -0.07
C LYS A 418 -12.73 11.88 0.70
N ASN A 419 -12.77 11.40 1.94
CA ASN A 419 -13.90 11.63 2.86
C ASN A 419 -13.81 13.00 3.54
N THR A 420 -12.59 13.48 3.82
CA THR A 420 -12.30 14.73 4.52
C THR A 420 -11.14 15.47 3.85
N GLU A 421 -10.97 16.75 4.15
CA GLU A 421 -9.87 17.57 3.60
C GLU A 421 -8.50 17.16 4.15
N GLY A 422 -8.45 16.60 5.36
CA GLY A 422 -7.23 16.11 5.99
C GLY A 422 -6.83 14.67 5.62
N GLU A 423 -7.61 13.95 4.80
CA GLU A 423 -7.33 12.56 4.44
C GLU A 423 -6.04 12.47 3.60
N LYS A 424 -5.00 11.88 4.18
CA LYS A 424 -3.69 11.66 3.56
C LYS A 424 -3.68 10.32 2.83
N LEU A 425 -3.03 10.27 1.67
CA LEU A 425 -2.80 9.01 0.96
C LEU A 425 -1.37 8.56 1.25
N GLU A 426 -1.21 7.33 1.72
CA GLU A 426 0.09 6.81 2.16
C GLU A 426 0.70 5.89 1.08
N TYR A 427 1.90 6.24 0.63
CA TYR A 427 2.72 5.44 -0.28
C TYR A 427 3.94 4.88 0.46
N ALA A 428 3.86 3.63 0.92
CA ALA A 428 5.00 2.92 1.49
C ALA A 428 6.00 2.52 0.40
N ALA A 429 7.29 2.83 0.57
CA ALA A 429 8.33 2.42 -0.35
C ALA A 429 8.44 0.88 -0.42
N GLY A 430 8.43 0.32 -1.62
CA GLY A 430 8.46 -1.13 -1.85
C GLY A 430 7.08 -1.82 -1.90
N GLU A 431 6.00 -1.21 -1.41
CA GLU A 431 4.62 -1.75 -1.58
C GLU A 431 4.04 -1.43 -2.98
N MET A 432 4.78 -1.81 -4.04
CA MET A 432 4.31 -1.72 -5.43
C MET A 432 3.88 -3.09 -5.96
N GLU A 433 2.83 -3.13 -6.77
CA GLU A 433 2.42 -4.34 -7.48
C GLU A 433 3.47 -4.69 -8.56
N ALA A 434 3.94 -5.93 -8.53
CA ALA A 434 4.83 -6.50 -9.53
C ALA A 434 4.06 -6.66 -10.86
N GLN A 435 4.62 -6.15 -11.95
CA GLN A 435 3.92 -6.16 -13.24
C GLN A 435 4.13 -7.48 -13.97
N PHE A 436 3.03 -8.16 -14.30
CA PHE A 436 3.04 -9.24 -15.28
C PHE A 436 2.63 -8.70 -16.66
N SER A 437 3.35 -9.13 -17.69
CA SER A 437 2.87 -9.04 -19.07
C SER A 437 1.96 -10.23 -19.37
N ALA A 438 1.08 -10.09 -20.36
CA ALA A 438 0.20 -11.18 -20.77
C ALA A 438 0.99 -12.45 -21.07
N CYS A 439 0.63 -13.55 -20.41
CA CYS A 439 1.05 -14.86 -20.90
C CYS A 439 0.24 -15.12 -22.17
N SER A 440 0.87 -15.06 -23.35
CA SER A 440 0.23 -15.56 -24.57
C SER A 440 -0.27 -16.98 -24.32
N PRO A 441 -1.48 -17.36 -24.81
CA PRO A 441 -2.03 -18.71 -24.67
C PRO A 441 -1.30 -19.70 -25.60
N ALA A 442 -0.01 -19.89 -25.33
CA ALA A 442 0.94 -20.70 -26.07
C ALA A 442 1.89 -21.43 -25.10
N PHE A 443 1.34 -21.97 -24.00
CA PHE A 443 2.03 -22.98 -23.20
C PHE A 443 1.75 -24.39 -23.75
N GLN A 444 2.11 -24.57 -25.02
CA GLN A 444 2.52 -25.87 -25.56
C GLN A 444 3.89 -25.68 -26.20
N SER A 445 4.85 -26.51 -25.76
CA SER A 445 6.28 -26.54 -26.10
C SER A 445 7.15 -25.33 -25.69
N TYR A 446 8.18 -25.62 -24.89
CA TYR A 446 9.35 -24.76 -24.71
C TYR A 446 10.17 -24.70 -26.00
N SER A 447 10.83 -23.56 -26.28
CA SER A 447 12.16 -23.52 -26.91
C SER A 447 12.80 -22.12 -26.84
N PRO A 448 13.90 -21.92 -26.09
CA PRO A 448 14.69 -20.69 -26.11
C PRO A 448 15.59 -20.61 -27.37
N GLY A 449 15.00 -20.66 -28.56
CA GLY A 449 15.71 -20.72 -29.86
C GLY A 449 15.42 -19.57 -30.85
N LEU A 450 14.37 -18.80 -30.62
CA LEU A 450 13.87 -17.82 -31.61
C LEU A 450 14.75 -16.56 -31.74
N LEU A 451 15.50 -16.18 -30.71
CA LEU A 451 16.48 -15.09 -30.78
C LEU A 451 17.70 -15.49 -31.63
N GLN A 452 18.26 -16.69 -31.44
CA GLN A 452 19.39 -17.16 -32.24
C GLN A 452 18.99 -17.44 -33.70
N GLN A 453 17.74 -17.85 -33.95
CA GLN A 453 17.22 -18.02 -35.31
C GLN A 453 16.94 -16.68 -36.01
N GLN A 454 16.41 -15.65 -35.32
CA GLN A 454 16.27 -14.30 -35.88
C GLN A 454 17.62 -13.62 -36.12
N GLN A 455 18.63 -13.83 -35.27
CA GLN A 455 19.99 -13.33 -35.52
C GLN A 455 20.59 -13.96 -36.79
N MET A 456 20.46 -15.27 -37.00
CA MET A 456 20.95 -15.91 -38.23
C MET A 456 20.18 -15.46 -39.47
N GLN A 457 18.87 -15.21 -39.37
CA GLN A 457 18.07 -14.65 -40.46
C GLN A 457 18.40 -13.18 -40.76
N ARG A 458 18.67 -12.34 -39.74
CA ARG A 458 19.16 -10.96 -39.95
C ARG A 458 20.52 -10.96 -40.64
N MET A 459 21.43 -11.84 -40.25
CA MET A 459 22.74 -11.96 -40.91
C MET A 459 22.59 -12.38 -42.39
N GLN A 460 21.66 -13.29 -42.72
CA GLN A 460 21.33 -13.61 -44.12
C GLN A 460 20.68 -12.44 -44.87
N LEU A 461 19.79 -11.66 -44.22
CA LEU A 461 19.17 -10.48 -44.81
C LEU A 461 20.16 -9.34 -45.05
N GLU A 462 21.16 -9.17 -44.18
CA GLU A 462 22.29 -8.26 -44.43
C GLU A 462 23.17 -8.73 -45.58
N GLN A 463 23.47 -10.03 -45.67
CA GLN A 463 24.24 -10.58 -46.79
C GLN A 463 23.49 -10.38 -48.13
N GLN A 464 22.16 -10.57 -48.14
CA GLN A 464 21.32 -10.30 -49.31
C GLN A 464 21.18 -8.79 -49.62
N ASN A 465 21.10 -7.92 -48.61
CA ASN A 465 21.05 -6.47 -48.82
C ASN A 465 22.40 -5.90 -49.29
N LYS A 466 23.54 -6.45 -48.83
CA LYS A 466 24.88 -6.16 -49.40
C LYS A 466 24.95 -6.54 -50.88
N ASN A 467 24.37 -7.68 -51.27
CA ASN A 467 24.27 -8.07 -52.68
C ASN A 467 23.32 -7.17 -53.50
N ARG A 468 22.18 -6.74 -52.93
CA ARG A 468 21.30 -5.73 -53.58
C ARG A 468 21.99 -4.39 -53.78
N LEU A 469 22.74 -3.89 -52.79
CA LEU A 469 23.47 -2.63 -52.91
C LEU A 469 24.55 -2.68 -54.02
N MET A 470 25.20 -3.84 -54.20
CA MET A 470 26.17 -4.04 -55.26
C MET A 470 25.53 -4.01 -56.66
N MET A 471 24.29 -4.51 -56.78
CA MET A 471 23.52 -4.50 -58.04
C MET A 471 22.97 -3.10 -58.38
N VAL A 472 22.46 -2.35 -57.39
CA VAL A 472 21.96 -0.98 -57.59
C VAL A 472 23.08 -0.02 -58.01
N ARG A 473 24.33 -0.26 -57.55
CA ARG A 473 25.53 0.48 -58.00
C ARG A 473 25.86 0.30 -59.49
N GLN A 474 25.37 -0.75 -60.16
CA GLN A 474 25.53 -0.94 -61.60
C GLN A 474 24.38 -0.33 -62.43
N ALA A 475 23.28 0.09 -61.80
CA ALA A 475 22.10 0.64 -62.49
C ALA A 475 22.12 2.18 -62.67
N GLN A 476 23.24 2.86 -62.35
CA GLN A 476 23.47 4.27 -62.69
C GLN A 476 24.12 4.46 -64.08
N ALA A 477 23.68 3.69 -65.07
CA ALA A 477 24.22 3.76 -66.43
C ALA A 477 23.11 3.62 -67.49
N GLN A 478 22.27 4.65 -67.63
CA GLN A 478 21.62 5.15 -68.87
C GLN A 478 20.35 5.98 -68.54
N ALA A 479 20.40 7.27 -68.86
CA ALA A 479 19.25 8.17 -69.10
C ALA A 479 19.10 8.32 -70.65
N PRO A 480 18.04 8.90 -71.28
CA PRO A 480 17.29 10.09 -70.81
C PRO A 480 15.79 10.22 -71.21
N GLN A 481 15.15 11.33 -70.81
CA GLN A 481 14.09 12.15 -71.50
C GLN A 481 12.81 11.45 -72.08
N GLN A 482 11.63 12.08 -72.24
CA GLN A 482 11.17 13.47 -72.30
C GLN A 482 9.65 13.53 -71.99
N GLN A 483 9.06 14.69 -71.64
CA GLN A 483 7.60 14.86 -71.45
C GLN A 483 6.99 15.83 -72.48
N SER A 484 5.70 15.62 -72.82
CA SER A 484 4.88 16.60 -73.53
C SER A 484 3.40 16.60 -73.06
N MET A 485 2.81 17.80 -73.09
CA MET A 485 1.41 18.19 -72.73
C MET A 485 0.44 17.94 -73.94
N PRO A 486 -0.93 18.00 -73.85
CA PRO A 486 -1.70 19.07 -73.17
C PRO A 486 -3.15 18.78 -72.64
N MET A 487 -3.78 19.84 -72.10
CA MET A 487 -5.19 20.01 -71.64
C MET A 487 -6.14 20.43 -72.80
N PRO A 488 -7.51 20.39 -72.68
CA PRO A 488 -8.29 21.59 -72.21
C PRO A 488 -9.74 21.40 -71.62
N GLN A 489 -10.13 22.29 -70.67
CA GLN A 489 -11.43 23.06 -70.55
C GLN A 489 -12.83 22.34 -70.41
N ALA A 490 -13.90 22.87 -69.77
CA ALA A 490 -14.16 24.08 -68.92
C ALA A 490 -15.60 24.15 -68.28
N LYS A 491 -15.82 25.16 -67.40
CA LYS A 491 -17.08 25.94 -67.06
C LYS A 491 -18.04 25.56 -65.89
N ARG A 492 -18.16 26.51 -64.93
CA ARG A 492 -19.35 27.11 -64.21
C ARG A 492 -20.25 26.19 -63.34
N ALA A 493 -20.96 26.63 -62.27
CA ALA A 493 -21.32 27.96 -61.72
C ALA A 493 -21.49 27.96 -60.16
N ALA A 494 -21.74 29.14 -59.55
CA ALA A 494 -22.20 29.38 -58.14
C ALA A 494 -23.68 29.90 -58.16
N PRO A 495 -24.41 30.29 -57.06
CA PRO A 495 -24.05 30.76 -55.68
C PRO A 495 -24.78 29.95 -54.55
N GLY A 496 -24.89 30.33 -53.25
CA GLY A 496 -24.33 31.42 -52.42
C GLY A 496 -25.37 32.43 -51.85
N LEU A 497 -25.64 32.46 -50.53
CA LEU A 497 -26.46 33.50 -49.83
C LEU A 497 -26.25 33.57 -48.29
N GLN A 498 -26.86 34.59 -47.63
CA GLN A 498 -26.47 35.20 -46.35
C GLN A 498 -27.44 35.01 -45.15
N MET A 499 -26.86 34.91 -43.94
CA MET A 499 -27.09 35.74 -42.73
C MET A 499 -28.51 36.24 -42.34
N GLN A 500 -28.96 35.90 -41.11
CA GLN A 500 -29.68 36.71 -40.09
C GLN A 500 -29.93 35.78 -38.87
N SER A 501 -29.53 36.03 -37.61
CA SER A 501 -29.68 37.18 -36.71
C SER A 501 -31.12 37.46 -36.25
N TYR A 502 -31.51 36.95 -35.07
CA TYR A 502 -32.36 37.65 -34.10
C TYR A 502 -32.07 37.19 -32.67
N ASN A 503 -31.80 38.14 -31.77
CA ASN A 503 -31.86 37.96 -30.31
C ASN A 503 -33.33 38.07 -29.85
N SER A 504 -33.69 37.48 -28.70
CA SER A 504 -33.85 38.24 -27.43
C SER A 504 -34.81 37.61 -26.40
N TYR A 505 -34.50 37.86 -25.11
CA TYR A 505 -35.37 37.81 -23.90
C TYR A 505 -36.06 36.48 -23.52
N GLU A 506 -36.28 36.12 -22.25
CA GLU A 506 -35.77 36.64 -20.96
C GLU A 506 -35.81 35.51 -19.89
N ALA A 507 -35.08 35.66 -18.79
CA ALA A 507 -35.02 34.66 -17.73
C ALA A 507 -35.96 34.99 -16.55
N TYR A 508 -36.56 33.97 -15.93
CA TYR A 508 -37.26 34.08 -14.66
C TYR A 508 -36.91 32.89 -13.77
N SER A 509 -36.55 33.15 -12.51
CA SER A 509 -36.16 32.14 -11.53
C SER A 509 -36.83 32.44 -10.17
N PRO A 510 -37.54 31.48 -9.55
CA PRO A 510 -37.94 31.56 -8.16
C PRO A 510 -36.98 30.73 -7.25
N PRO A 511 -36.78 31.13 -5.98
CA PRO A 511 -35.91 30.42 -5.04
C PRO A 511 -36.67 29.37 -4.20
N LEU A 512 -35.95 28.36 -3.70
CA LEU A 512 -36.42 27.52 -2.60
C LEU A 512 -35.34 27.41 -1.51
N GLN A 513 -35.81 27.40 -0.27
CA GLN A 513 -35.00 27.46 0.96
C GLN A 513 -34.44 26.09 1.32
N MET A 514 -33.35 26.06 2.09
CA MET A 514 -32.82 24.84 2.69
C MET A 514 -33.37 24.70 4.11
N GLU A 515 -33.82 23.50 4.46
CA GLU A 515 -34.05 23.08 5.85
C GLU A 515 -32.92 22.12 6.25
N ASP A 516 -32.59 22.09 7.55
CA ASP A 516 -31.40 21.41 8.07
C ASP A 516 -31.56 19.87 8.06
N GLU A 517 -30.57 19.15 7.51
CA GLU A 517 -30.49 17.68 7.58
C GLU A 517 -29.64 17.24 8.78
N GLU A 518 -30.16 16.32 9.59
CA GLU A 518 -29.48 15.74 10.75
C GLU A 518 -28.26 14.89 10.33
N GLU A 519 -27.08 15.15 10.92
CA GLU A 519 -25.89 14.33 10.70
C GLU A 519 -26.03 12.97 11.43
N ASP A 520 -26.32 11.90 10.68
CA ASP A 520 -26.12 10.51 11.12
C ASP A 520 -24.64 10.29 11.51
N GLN A 521 -24.33 10.46 12.79
CA GLN A 521 -23.04 10.05 13.35
C GLN A 521 -23.03 8.52 13.46
N ASP A 522 -22.43 7.84 12.47
CA ASP A 522 -22.15 6.39 12.45
C ASP A 522 -21.17 5.99 13.58
N THR A 523 -21.56 6.13 14.86
CA THR A 523 -20.80 5.66 16.03
C THR A 523 -21.14 4.21 16.35
N ASP A 524 -20.72 3.29 15.48
CA ASP A 524 -20.85 1.84 15.67
C ASP A 524 -19.48 1.21 15.98
N ASN A 525 -19.42 0.48 17.09
CA ASN A 525 -18.18 -0.01 17.72
C ASN A 525 -17.22 -0.78 16.79
N GLU A 526 -15.92 -0.51 16.98
CA GLU A 526 -14.83 -1.14 16.24
C GLU A 526 -14.58 -2.59 16.68
N GLU A 527 -15.22 -3.58 16.04
CA GLU A 527 -14.76 -4.98 16.08
C GLU A 527 -13.79 -5.33 14.93
N ASP A 528 -13.83 -4.58 13.82
CA ASP A 528 -12.81 -4.63 12.76
C ASP A 528 -11.57 -3.81 13.14
N VAL A 529 -11.00 -4.08 14.32
CA VAL A 529 -9.68 -3.54 14.69
C VAL A 529 -8.64 -4.22 13.81
N GLU A 530 -8.31 -3.56 12.71
CA GLU A 530 -7.17 -3.90 11.88
C GLU A 530 -5.90 -3.60 12.69
N GLN A 531 -5.50 -4.57 13.53
CA GLN A 531 -4.49 -4.42 14.59
C GLN A 531 -3.17 -3.92 14.02
N GLY A 532 -2.95 -2.61 14.13
CA GLY A 532 -1.83 -1.90 13.52
C GLY A 532 -2.13 -0.43 13.15
N VAL A 533 -3.39 -0.07 12.89
CA VAL A 533 -3.76 1.27 12.37
C VAL A 533 -4.68 2.09 13.30
N ALA A 534 -4.79 1.71 14.57
CA ALA A 534 -5.73 2.28 15.56
C ALA A 534 -5.41 3.72 16.05
N PHE A 535 -4.75 4.55 15.24
CA PHE A 535 -4.46 5.96 15.53
C PHE A 535 -4.55 6.90 14.31
N GLN A 536 -4.97 6.41 13.14
CA GLN A 536 -5.03 7.22 11.91
C GLN A 536 -6.36 7.06 11.16
N HIS A 537 -7.44 7.67 11.69
CA HIS A 537 -8.71 7.87 10.97
C HIS A 537 -8.59 8.67 9.65
N ASN A 538 -7.39 9.18 9.35
CA ASN A 538 -7.12 10.12 8.26
C ASN A 538 -6.02 9.64 7.29
N THR A 539 -5.60 8.37 7.32
CA THR A 539 -4.68 7.81 6.32
C THR A 539 -5.32 6.70 5.50
N LYS A 540 -5.02 6.69 4.20
CA LYS A 540 -5.48 5.67 3.26
C LYS A 540 -4.31 5.06 2.50
N SER A 541 -4.09 3.76 2.71
CA SER A 541 -3.14 2.95 1.94
C SER A 541 -3.87 2.13 0.88
N LEU A 542 -3.55 2.35 -0.40
CA LEU A 542 -4.09 1.57 -1.52
C LEU A 542 -3.68 0.08 -1.43
N SER A 543 -2.47 -0.17 -0.93
CA SER A 543 -1.92 -1.51 -0.65
C SER A 543 -2.84 -2.31 0.28
N VAL A 544 -3.29 -1.71 1.40
CA VAL A 544 -4.20 -2.36 2.35
C VAL A 544 -5.55 -2.70 1.70
N VAL A 545 -6.07 -1.81 0.85
CA VAL A 545 -7.35 -2.05 0.13
C VAL A 545 -7.21 -3.17 -0.91
N LYS A 546 -6.11 -3.22 -1.68
CA LYS A 546 -5.84 -4.36 -2.60
C LYS A 546 -5.74 -5.69 -1.85
N GLN A 547 -5.00 -5.72 -0.75
CA GLN A 547 -4.87 -6.93 0.08
C GLN A 547 -6.23 -7.40 0.61
N ARG A 548 -7.09 -6.48 1.06
CA ARG A 548 -8.47 -6.79 1.49
C ARG A 548 -9.32 -7.36 0.35
N LEU A 549 -9.13 -6.91 -0.89
CA LEU A 549 -9.88 -7.40 -2.05
C LEU A 549 -9.57 -8.85 -2.38
N LEU A 550 -8.30 -9.27 -2.22
CA LEU A 550 -7.88 -10.66 -2.39
C LEU A 550 -8.48 -11.57 -1.31
N ARG A 551 -8.45 -11.13 -0.04
CA ARG A 551 -9.13 -11.85 1.08
C ARG A 551 -10.62 -12.02 0.81
N LEU A 552 -11.25 -10.94 0.32
CA LEU A 552 -12.67 -10.92 -0.03
C LEU A 552 -12.98 -11.92 -1.16
N LEU A 553 -12.25 -11.87 -2.28
CA LEU A 553 -12.49 -12.83 -3.36
C LEU A 553 -12.26 -14.28 -2.90
N SER A 554 -11.19 -14.58 -2.15
CA SER A 554 -10.99 -15.94 -1.63
C SER A 554 -12.11 -16.38 -0.69
N THR A 555 -12.59 -15.48 0.18
CA THR A 555 -13.74 -15.75 1.06
C THR A 555 -15.00 -16.06 0.25
N GLU A 556 -15.27 -15.26 -0.78
CA GLU A 556 -16.41 -15.46 -1.68
C GLU A 556 -16.28 -16.74 -2.51
N VAL A 557 -15.08 -17.09 -2.98
CA VAL A 557 -14.84 -18.38 -3.64
C VAL A 557 -15.12 -19.55 -2.69
N ILE A 558 -14.62 -19.49 -1.46
CA ILE A 558 -14.83 -20.53 -0.44
C ILE A 558 -16.32 -20.68 -0.11
N ILE A 559 -17.05 -19.57 0.11
CA ILE A 559 -18.49 -19.58 0.41
C ILE A 559 -19.31 -20.11 -0.77
N ASN A 560 -19.13 -19.55 -1.97
CA ASN A 560 -19.97 -19.92 -3.11
C ASN A 560 -19.69 -21.35 -3.59
N THR A 561 -18.43 -21.81 -3.63
CA THR A 561 -18.13 -23.20 -4.03
C THR A 561 -18.64 -24.23 -3.02
N ARG A 562 -18.59 -23.96 -1.71
CA ARG A 562 -19.04 -24.90 -0.68
C ARG A 562 -20.56 -24.89 -0.45
N LEU A 563 -21.25 -23.77 -0.65
CA LEU A 563 -22.71 -23.67 -0.46
C LEU A 563 -23.52 -23.83 -1.75
N TYR A 564 -22.98 -23.42 -2.89
CA TYR A 564 -23.70 -23.35 -4.17
C TYR A 564 -22.99 -24.13 -5.30
N GLY A 565 -21.87 -24.81 -5.01
CA GLY A 565 -21.11 -25.62 -5.96
C GLY A 565 -20.19 -24.83 -6.89
N GLU A 566 -20.57 -23.61 -7.28
CA GLU A 566 -19.81 -22.83 -8.26
C GLU A 566 -19.74 -21.31 -8.01
N VAL A 567 -18.72 -20.70 -8.62
CA VAL A 567 -18.57 -19.24 -8.74
C VAL A 567 -17.85 -18.87 -10.04
N THR A 568 -18.26 -17.78 -10.66
CA THR A 568 -17.53 -17.13 -11.76
C THR A 568 -16.96 -15.80 -11.26
N ALA A 569 -15.66 -15.58 -11.47
CA ALA A 569 -14.99 -14.33 -11.19
C ALA A 569 -14.34 -13.76 -12.47
N VAL A 570 -14.30 -12.44 -12.57
CA VAL A 570 -13.71 -11.67 -13.66
C VAL A 570 -12.86 -10.54 -13.06
N ARG A 571 -11.62 -10.39 -13.53
CA ARG A 571 -10.74 -9.25 -13.25
C ARG A 571 -10.39 -8.56 -14.55
N SER A 572 -10.38 -7.24 -14.55
CA SER A 572 -9.87 -6.43 -15.66
C SER A 572 -9.37 -5.07 -15.16
N LEU A 573 -8.65 -4.35 -16.02
CA LEU A 573 -8.31 -2.96 -15.80
C LEU A 573 -8.27 -2.20 -17.13
N PHE A 574 -8.44 -0.88 -17.06
CA PHE A 574 -8.22 -0.03 -18.23
C PHE A 574 -6.72 0.15 -18.51
N GLU A 575 -6.38 0.32 -19.78
CA GLU A 575 -5.00 0.46 -20.21
C GLU A 575 -4.51 1.89 -20.01
N SER A 576 -3.52 2.08 -19.13
CA SER A 576 -2.87 3.38 -18.90
C SER A 576 -3.87 4.52 -18.61
N TRP A 577 -4.86 4.26 -17.74
CA TRP A 577 -6.03 5.11 -17.51
C TRP A 577 -5.72 6.61 -17.50
N ASN A 578 -4.79 7.04 -16.64
CA ASN A 578 -4.43 8.45 -16.50
C ASN A 578 -3.89 9.08 -17.80
N THR A 579 -3.15 8.36 -18.65
CA THR A 579 -2.60 8.95 -19.90
C THR A 579 -3.50 8.77 -21.12
N ARG A 580 -4.50 7.88 -21.07
CA ARG A 580 -5.44 7.64 -22.18
C ARG A 580 -6.82 8.29 -22.03
N LEU A 581 -7.27 8.61 -20.80
CA LEU A 581 -8.61 9.14 -20.54
C LEU A 581 -8.94 10.40 -21.39
N PRO A 582 -9.94 10.36 -22.30
CA PRO A 582 -10.22 11.49 -23.17
C PRO A 582 -10.72 12.74 -22.44
N HIS A 583 -10.29 13.92 -22.89
CA HIS A 583 -10.74 15.19 -22.31
C HIS A 583 -12.23 15.43 -22.53
N GLN A 584 -12.74 15.05 -23.70
CA GLN A 584 -14.15 15.08 -24.08
C GLN A 584 -14.99 14.25 -23.11
N THR A 585 -14.56 13.02 -22.78
CA THR A 585 -15.24 12.15 -21.80
C THR A 585 -15.30 12.80 -20.42
N VAL A 586 -14.17 13.31 -19.92
CA VAL A 586 -14.11 13.97 -18.59
C VAL A 586 -15.04 15.18 -18.54
N LEU A 587 -14.96 16.07 -19.53
CA LEU A 587 -15.75 17.30 -19.57
C LEU A 587 -17.24 17.00 -19.84
N GLY A 588 -17.55 15.99 -20.65
CA GLY A 588 -18.91 15.54 -20.95
C GLY A 588 -19.62 14.96 -19.72
N VAL A 589 -18.94 14.12 -18.94
CA VAL A 589 -19.46 13.58 -17.67
C VAL A 589 -19.62 14.71 -16.64
N MET A 590 -18.61 15.56 -16.44
CA MET A 590 -18.70 16.69 -15.49
C MET A 590 -19.83 17.66 -15.87
N SER A 591 -20.01 17.94 -17.16
CA SER A 591 -21.13 18.78 -17.64
C SER A 591 -22.49 18.11 -17.41
N PHE A 592 -22.62 16.79 -17.61
CA PHE A 592 -23.85 16.06 -17.36
C PHE A 592 -24.26 16.09 -15.87
N LEU A 593 -23.28 16.01 -14.97
CA LEU A 593 -23.44 16.12 -13.52
C LEU A 593 -23.66 17.55 -13.01
N GLY A 594 -23.60 18.56 -13.88
CA GLY A 594 -23.97 19.95 -13.56
C GLY A 594 -22.83 20.89 -13.21
N VAL A 595 -21.57 20.53 -13.48
CA VAL A 595 -20.43 21.46 -13.33
C VAL A 595 -20.57 22.61 -14.33
N SER A 596 -20.39 23.85 -13.87
CA SER A 596 -20.61 25.03 -14.70
C SER A 596 -19.53 25.25 -15.76
N LYS A 597 -19.88 26.05 -16.78
CA LYS A 597 -18.98 26.44 -17.87
C LYS A 597 -17.68 27.10 -17.38
N LYS A 598 -17.70 27.82 -16.24
CA LYS A 598 -16.50 28.44 -15.64
C LYS A 598 -15.49 27.36 -15.21
N TRP A 599 -15.96 26.36 -14.46
CA TRP A 599 -15.12 25.26 -13.99
C TRP A 599 -14.71 24.30 -15.10
N LEU A 600 -15.60 23.99 -16.05
CA LEU A 600 -15.25 23.22 -17.25
C LEU A 600 -14.15 23.91 -18.08
N ALA A 601 -14.15 25.25 -18.18
CA ALA A 601 -13.08 25.99 -18.85
C ALA A 601 -11.74 25.95 -18.09
N PHE A 602 -11.76 25.94 -16.75
CA PHE A 602 -10.57 25.69 -15.93
C PHE A 602 -10.07 24.24 -16.08
N PHE A 603 -10.95 23.24 -15.98
CA PHE A 603 -10.61 21.84 -16.16
C PHE A 603 -10.02 21.56 -17.55
N ARG A 604 -10.58 22.14 -18.62
CA ARG A 604 -9.99 22.04 -19.96
C ARG A 604 -8.55 22.55 -20.01
N ARG A 605 -8.23 23.69 -19.37
CA ARG A 605 -6.86 24.24 -19.29
C ARG A 605 -5.93 23.36 -18.44
N PHE A 606 -6.42 22.82 -17.33
CA PHE A 606 -5.67 21.88 -16.49
C PHE A 606 -5.33 20.58 -17.25
N LEU A 607 -6.29 20.03 -17.99
CA LEU A 607 -6.13 18.82 -18.80
C LEU A 607 -5.17 19.04 -19.98
N ALA A 608 -5.33 20.13 -20.72
CA ALA A 608 -4.52 20.51 -21.89
C ALA A 608 -3.18 21.18 -21.52
N ALA A 609 -2.47 20.62 -20.52
CA ALA A 609 -1.19 21.15 -20.08
C ALA A 609 -0.14 21.19 -21.22
N PRO A 610 0.63 22.28 -21.38
CA PRO A 610 1.82 22.32 -22.22
C PRO A 610 2.96 21.56 -21.54
N LEU A 611 3.59 20.62 -22.24
CA LEU A 611 4.57 19.67 -21.70
C LEU A 611 5.88 19.70 -22.50
N ARG A 612 7.01 19.53 -21.81
CA ARG A 612 8.36 19.42 -22.40
C ARG A 612 9.22 18.47 -21.56
N PHE A 613 10.07 17.64 -22.17
CA PHE A 613 10.98 16.78 -21.40
C PHE A 613 12.22 17.53 -20.93
N ALA A 614 12.76 17.11 -19.78
CA ALA A 614 13.95 17.68 -19.15
C ALA A 614 15.19 17.70 -20.06
N GLY A 615 15.39 16.66 -20.89
CA GLY A 615 16.50 16.53 -21.83
C GLY A 615 16.24 17.12 -23.22
N ASP A 616 15.10 17.78 -23.44
CA ASP A 616 14.85 18.50 -24.69
C ASP A 616 15.56 19.87 -24.61
N GLY A 617 16.40 20.20 -25.61
CA GLY A 617 17.16 21.45 -25.66
C GLY A 617 16.30 22.73 -25.59
N PRO A 618 16.88 23.89 -25.24
CA PRO A 618 16.14 25.14 -24.99
C PRO A 618 15.18 25.55 -26.10
N ASP A 619 15.51 25.23 -27.35
CA ASP A 619 14.75 25.60 -28.55
C ASP A 619 13.52 24.71 -28.83
N VAL A 620 13.31 23.63 -28.07
CA VAL A 620 12.15 22.74 -28.25
C VAL A 620 10.92 23.32 -27.56
N ALA A 621 9.95 23.76 -28.37
CA ALA A 621 8.69 24.32 -27.89
C ALA A 621 7.81 23.29 -27.13
N PRO A 622 7.15 23.68 -26.02
CA PRO A 622 6.22 22.81 -25.30
C PRO A 622 5.05 22.33 -26.18
N ARG A 623 4.66 21.06 -26.03
CA ARG A 623 3.53 20.44 -26.75
C ARG A 623 2.30 20.35 -25.84
N ALA A 624 1.14 20.79 -26.32
CA ALA A 624 -0.10 20.72 -25.55
C ALA A 624 -0.66 19.28 -25.50
N ARG A 625 -0.95 18.78 -24.30
CA ARG A 625 -1.63 17.49 -24.08
C ARG A 625 -2.99 17.45 -24.77
N GLN A 626 -3.28 16.37 -25.50
CA GLN A 626 -4.53 16.17 -26.25
C GLN A 626 -5.46 15.11 -25.62
N ARG A 627 -4.93 14.18 -24.81
CA ARG A 627 -5.72 13.29 -23.95
C ARG A 627 -4.95 12.92 -22.67
N GLY A 628 -5.66 12.42 -21.68
CA GLY A 628 -5.11 12.07 -20.36
C GLY A 628 -5.07 13.25 -19.37
N THR A 629 -4.76 12.91 -18.13
CA THR A 629 -4.72 13.78 -16.95
C THR A 629 -3.28 13.84 -16.39
N PRO A 630 -2.90 14.89 -15.62
CA PRO A 630 -1.63 14.88 -14.87
C PRO A 630 -1.60 13.72 -13.87
N ALA A 631 -0.64 12.79 -13.98
CA ALA A 631 -0.49 11.73 -12.99
C ALA A 631 -0.22 12.28 -11.58
N SER A 632 -0.60 11.53 -10.54
CA SER A 632 -0.32 11.84 -9.13
C SER A 632 -0.90 13.18 -8.61
N ARG A 633 -2.07 13.59 -9.11
CA ARG A 633 -2.84 14.76 -8.60
C ARG A 633 -4.26 14.36 -8.20
N VAL A 634 -4.77 14.95 -7.11
CA VAL A 634 -6.13 14.69 -6.60
C VAL A 634 -7.21 15.05 -7.63
N LEU A 635 -7.02 16.11 -8.43
CA LEU A 635 -7.95 16.42 -9.55
C LEU A 635 -8.05 15.29 -10.58
N SER A 636 -6.97 14.55 -10.83
CA SER A 636 -6.97 13.43 -11.77
C SER A 636 -7.70 12.21 -11.20
N GLU A 637 -7.60 11.98 -9.89
CA GLU A 637 -8.43 11.01 -9.16
C GLU A 637 -9.91 11.40 -9.21
N VAL A 638 -10.22 12.69 -9.08
CA VAL A 638 -11.59 13.23 -9.23
C VAL A 638 -12.16 12.94 -10.62
N PHE A 639 -11.44 13.28 -11.69
CA PHE A 639 -11.90 13.01 -13.06
C PHE A 639 -12.05 11.51 -13.31
N GLY A 640 -11.06 10.71 -12.89
CA GLY A 640 -11.10 9.26 -13.04
C GLY A 640 -12.29 8.61 -12.33
N GLU A 641 -12.45 8.85 -11.02
CA GLU A 641 -13.51 8.23 -10.22
C GLU A 641 -14.91 8.68 -10.66
N THR A 642 -15.07 9.93 -11.06
CA THR A 642 -16.37 10.46 -11.53
C THR A 642 -16.78 9.81 -12.87
N THR A 643 -15.82 9.56 -13.77
CA THR A 643 -16.08 8.80 -14.99
C THR A 643 -16.35 7.32 -14.69
N LEU A 644 -15.61 6.71 -13.76
CA LEU A 644 -15.77 5.29 -13.40
C LEU A 644 -17.01 5.00 -12.53
N PHE A 645 -17.55 5.99 -11.82
CA PHE A 645 -18.86 5.88 -11.19
C PHE A 645 -19.98 5.54 -12.20
N CYS A 646 -19.87 6.04 -13.44
CA CYS A 646 -20.80 5.69 -14.50
C CYS A 646 -20.71 4.22 -14.90
N LEU A 647 -19.51 3.62 -14.84
CA LEU A 647 -19.33 2.17 -15.01
C LEU A 647 -19.95 1.38 -13.85
N ASP A 648 -19.72 1.82 -12.60
CA ASP A 648 -20.30 1.17 -11.41
C ASP A 648 -21.84 1.14 -11.48
N LEU A 649 -22.47 2.25 -11.87
CA LEU A 649 -23.92 2.39 -12.09
C LEU A 649 -24.41 1.50 -13.25
N ALA A 650 -23.68 1.48 -14.38
CA ALA A 650 -24.03 0.68 -15.54
C ALA A 650 -24.01 -0.83 -15.24
N VAL A 651 -23.00 -1.31 -14.50
CA VAL A 651 -22.93 -2.71 -14.06
C VAL A 651 -24.05 -3.03 -13.06
N ASN A 652 -24.29 -2.17 -12.07
CA ASN A 652 -25.36 -2.35 -11.09
C ASN A 652 -26.74 -2.51 -11.77
N ARG A 653 -27.09 -1.64 -12.72
CA ARG A 653 -28.35 -1.72 -13.48
C ARG A 653 -28.40 -2.94 -14.38
N ALA A 654 -27.34 -3.24 -15.14
CA ALA A 654 -27.30 -4.37 -16.06
C ALA A 654 -27.41 -5.74 -15.36
N THR A 655 -26.91 -5.85 -14.13
CA THR A 655 -26.88 -7.10 -13.35
C THR A 655 -28.04 -7.27 -12.37
N GLY A 656 -28.91 -6.25 -12.23
CA GLY A 656 -30.03 -6.28 -11.29
C GLY A 656 -29.64 -6.05 -9.82
N GLY A 657 -28.55 -5.33 -9.56
CA GLY A 657 -28.10 -4.95 -8.22
C GLY A 657 -26.67 -5.32 -7.86
N ALA A 658 -26.01 -6.20 -8.61
CA ALA A 658 -24.69 -6.72 -8.24
C ALA A 658 -23.62 -5.61 -8.22
N GLN A 659 -22.63 -5.78 -7.35
CA GLN A 659 -21.60 -4.78 -7.06
C GLN A 659 -20.36 -4.99 -7.94
N LEU A 660 -19.87 -3.90 -8.54
CA LEU A 660 -18.56 -3.88 -9.19
C LEU A 660 -17.50 -3.48 -8.16
N TRP A 661 -16.58 -4.39 -7.86
CA TRP A 661 -15.53 -4.20 -6.85
C TRP A 661 -14.32 -3.53 -7.50
N ARG A 662 -14.32 -2.21 -7.49
CA ARG A 662 -13.35 -1.38 -8.20
C ARG A 662 -12.38 -0.69 -7.24
N LEU A 663 -11.13 -0.57 -7.69
CA LEU A 663 -10.10 0.26 -7.06
C LEU A 663 -9.34 1.00 -8.16
N GLN A 664 -9.50 2.32 -8.21
CA GLN A 664 -9.01 3.13 -9.33
C GLN A 664 -9.53 2.55 -10.67
N ASP A 665 -8.66 2.31 -11.64
CA ASP A 665 -8.94 1.79 -12.98
C ASP A 665 -9.00 0.24 -13.08
N GLU A 666 -8.77 -0.46 -11.96
CA GLU A 666 -8.88 -1.91 -11.84
C GLU A 666 -10.24 -2.32 -11.27
N PHE A 667 -10.94 -3.24 -11.94
CA PHE A 667 -12.27 -3.71 -11.54
C PHE A 667 -12.38 -5.23 -11.49
N TRP A 668 -13.13 -5.68 -10.49
CA TRP A 668 -13.39 -7.08 -10.21
C TRP A 668 -14.89 -7.31 -10.10
N PHE A 669 -15.36 -8.42 -10.65
CA PHE A 669 -16.76 -8.85 -10.55
C PHE A 669 -16.78 -10.35 -10.24
N TRP A 670 -17.70 -10.78 -9.40
CA TRP A 670 -17.95 -12.21 -9.18
C TRP A 670 -19.42 -12.47 -8.89
N SER A 671 -19.90 -13.64 -9.31
CA SER A 671 -21.25 -14.11 -9.07
C SER A 671 -21.30 -15.64 -9.19
N ARG A 672 -22.22 -16.27 -8.47
CA ARG A 672 -22.62 -17.66 -8.74
C ARG A 672 -23.42 -17.80 -10.05
N ASP A 673 -24.13 -16.76 -10.45
CA ASP A 673 -24.82 -16.70 -11.74
C ASP A 673 -23.87 -16.22 -12.85
N LEU A 674 -23.57 -17.12 -13.79
CA LEU A 674 -22.78 -16.81 -14.98
C LEU A 674 -23.41 -15.66 -15.79
N ALA A 675 -24.73 -15.65 -16.00
CA ALA A 675 -25.39 -14.64 -16.83
C ALA A 675 -25.22 -13.22 -16.26
N SER A 676 -25.15 -13.09 -14.93
CA SER A 676 -24.78 -11.84 -14.25
C SER A 676 -23.36 -11.39 -14.58
N ALA A 677 -22.38 -12.30 -14.59
CA ALA A 677 -20.99 -11.99 -14.97
C ALA A 677 -20.86 -11.60 -16.46
N GLU A 678 -21.61 -12.27 -17.34
CA GLU A 678 -21.67 -11.93 -18.78
C GLU A 678 -22.26 -10.53 -18.99
N LYS A 679 -23.35 -10.18 -18.29
CA LYS A 679 -23.96 -8.85 -18.32
C LYS A 679 -23.02 -7.76 -17.78
N ALA A 680 -22.31 -8.02 -16.68
CA ALA A 680 -21.32 -7.11 -16.12
C ALA A 680 -20.19 -6.83 -17.13
N TRP A 681 -19.68 -7.86 -17.79
CA TRP A 681 -18.64 -7.72 -18.81
C TRP A 681 -19.14 -6.99 -20.06
N ALA A 682 -20.35 -7.28 -20.53
CA ALA A 682 -20.98 -6.57 -21.64
C ALA A 682 -21.17 -5.07 -21.33
N ALA A 683 -21.57 -4.73 -20.10
CA ALA A 683 -21.66 -3.33 -19.65
C ALA A 683 -20.30 -2.64 -19.63
N ALA A 684 -19.23 -3.31 -19.17
CA ALA A 684 -17.86 -2.79 -19.23
C ALA A 684 -17.35 -2.56 -20.67
N LYS A 685 -17.64 -3.49 -21.60
CA LYS A 685 -17.35 -3.32 -23.03
C LYS A 685 -18.14 -2.18 -23.69
N ARG A 686 -19.41 -1.97 -23.29
CA ARG A 686 -20.20 -0.80 -23.75
C ARG A 686 -19.59 0.51 -23.24
N PHE A 687 -19.20 0.55 -21.97
CA PHE A 687 -18.55 1.71 -21.36
C PHE A 687 -17.21 2.03 -22.05
N GLU A 688 -16.36 1.05 -22.31
CA GLU A 688 -15.09 1.22 -23.03
C GLU A 688 -15.28 1.93 -24.37
N ASN A 689 -16.18 1.38 -25.21
CA ASN A 689 -16.49 1.93 -26.53
C ASN A 689 -17.01 3.38 -26.47
N VAL A 690 -17.92 3.67 -25.53
CA VAL A 690 -18.59 4.97 -25.43
C VAL A 690 -17.72 6.04 -24.75
N THR A 691 -16.79 5.65 -23.90
CA THR A 691 -15.89 6.59 -23.21
C THR A 691 -14.57 6.84 -23.96
N GLY A 692 -14.34 6.17 -25.09
CA GLY A 692 -13.08 6.24 -25.83
C GLY A 692 -11.88 5.72 -25.04
N THR A 693 -12.13 4.80 -24.10
CA THR A 693 -11.09 4.17 -23.27
C THR A 693 -10.70 2.81 -23.85
N THR A 694 -9.79 2.09 -23.22
CA THR A 694 -9.35 0.77 -23.70
C THR A 694 -9.19 -0.17 -22.51
N ILE A 695 -9.75 -1.37 -22.59
CA ILE A 695 -9.54 -2.43 -21.59
C ILE A 695 -8.24 -3.18 -21.93
N ASN A 696 -7.39 -3.40 -20.93
CA ASN A 696 -6.16 -4.16 -21.12
C ASN A 696 -6.49 -5.66 -21.20
N THR A 697 -6.73 -6.15 -22.41
CA THR A 697 -7.05 -7.56 -22.69
C THR A 697 -5.97 -8.53 -22.19
N GLY A 698 -4.70 -8.11 -22.21
CA GLY A 698 -3.56 -8.89 -21.74
C GLY A 698 -3.48 -9.08 -20.22
N LYS A 699 -4.12 -8.19 -19.44
CA LYS A 699 -4.26 -8.28 -17.98
C LYS A 699 -5.70 -8.60 -17.54
N SER A 700 -6.61 -8.82 -18.49
CA SER A 700 -8.00 -9.23 -18.25
C SER A 700 -8.11 -10.74 -18.18
N GLY A 701 -8.81 -11.25 -17.18
CA GLY A 701 -8.96 -12.68 -16.97
C GLY A 701 -10.26 -13.06 -16.28
N SER A 702 -10.66 -14.31 -16.49
CA SER A 702 -11.82 -14.89 -15.84
C SER A 702 -11.52 -16.31 -15.38
N VAL A 703 -12.25 -16.73 -14.36
CA VAL A 703 -12.26 -18.11 -13.88
C VAL A 703 -13.67 -18.49 -13.47
N ARG A 704 -14.10 -19.68 -13.88
CA ARG A 704 -15.24 -20.38 -13.28
C ARG A 704 -14.66 -21.53 -12.47
N ILE A 705 -15.04 -21.61 -11.21
CA ILE A 705 -14.60 -22.65 -10.27
C ILE A 705 -15.86 -23.45 -9.96
N ASN A 706 -15.86 -24.73 -10.32
CA ASN A 706 -16.94 -25.67 -10.02
C ASN A 706 -16.38 -26.81 -9.16
N PHE A 707 -16.89 -26.94 -7.94
CA PHE A 707 -16.44 -27.95 -6.98
C PHE A 707 -16.73 -29.39 -7.46
N ASN A 708 -17.77 -29.59 -8.27
CA ASN A 708 -18.15 -30.90 -8.79
C ASN A 708 -17.28 -31.36 -9.98
N ASP A 709 -16.75 -30.42 -10.77
CA ASP A 709 -15.89 -30.73 -11.94
C ASP A 709 -14.44 -31.03 -11.57
N VAL A 710 -14.03 -30.85 -10.30
CA VAL A 710 -12.68 -31.23 -9.81
C VAL A 710 -12.40 -32.74 -9.98
N LEU A 711 -13.45 -33.55 -10.18
CA LEU A 711 -13.38 -34.98 -10.46
C LEU A 711 -13.58 -35.34 -11.96
N ALA A 712 -13.89 -34.37 -12.82
CA ALA A 712 -14.26 -34.58 -14.23
C ALA A 712 -13.36 -33.77 -15.19
N SER A 713 -12.24 -34.39 -15.61
CA SER A 713 -11.38 -33.86 -16.67
C SER A 713 -12.16 -33.63 -17.98
N GLY A 714 -12.16 -32.42 -18.55
CA GLY A 714 -12.53 -32.30 -19.98
C GLY A 714 -12.75 -30.93 -20.63
N SER A 715 -13.38 -29.94 -19.98
CA SER A 715 -13.78 -28.68 -20.65
C SER A 715 -12.96 -27.47 -20.17
N ASN A 716 -11.81 -27.26 -20.79
CA ASN A 716 -10.90 -26.14 -20.49
C ASN A 716 -11.33 -24.79 -21.10
N GLU A 717 -12.46 -24.75 -21.80
CA GLU A 717 -12.99 -23.55 -22.45
C GLU A 717 -13.88 -22.77 -21.48
N GLY A 718 -13.37 -21.64 -20.98
CA GLY A 718 -14.19 -20.66 -20.27
C GLY A 718 -15.26 -20.05 -21.19
N PRO A 719 -16.31 -19.42 -20.62
CA PRO A 719 -17.40 -18.81 -21.39
C PRO A 719 -16.87 -17.89 -22.50
N SER A 720 -17.31 -18.11 -23.74
CA SER A 720 -16.69 -17.52 -24.93
C SER A 720 -16.74 -15.99 -25.00
N CYS A 721 -17.66 -15.39 -24.24
CA CYS A 721 -17.90 -13.97 -24.09
C CYS A 721 -17.01 -13.29 -23.01
N LEU A 722 -16.42 -14.05 -22.08
CA LEU A 722 -15.60 -13.55 -20.97
C LEU A 722 -14.10 -13.48 -21.33
N PRO A 723 -13.28 -12.65 -20.64
CA PRO A 723 -11.87 -12.53 -20.95
C PRO A 723 -11.11 -13.83 -20.60
N ARG A 724 -10.30 -14.33 -21.54
CA ARG A 724 -9.71 -15.68 -21.46
C ARG A 724 -8.51 -15.83 -20.51
N GLY A 725 -7.89 -14.72 -20.10
CA GLY A 725 -6.67 -14.72 -19.27
C GLY A 725 -6.89 -15.23 -17.84
N ASP A 726 -5.80 -15.27 -17.08
CA ASP A 726 -5.81 -15.62 -15.66
C ASP A 726 -6.17 -14.42 -14.80
N ILE A 727 -6.88 -14.65 -13.68
CA ILE A 727 -6.94 -13.69 -12.58
C ILE A 727 -5.63 -13.75 -11.80
N ARG A 728 -4.94 -12.62 -11.73
CA ARG A 728 -3.60 -12.47 -11.12
C ARG A 728 -3.54 -11.21 -10.27
N TRP A 729 -2.60 -11.14 -9.33
CA TRP A 729 -2.24 -9.91 -8.62
C TRP A 729 -0.82 -10.06 -8.04
N GLY A 730 0.10 -9.15 -8.36
CA GLY A 730 1.51 -9.29 -7.94
C GLY A 730 2.09 -10.64 -8.41
N PHE A 731 2.55 -11.47 -7.46
CA PHE A 731 2.99 -12.85 -7.74
C PHE A 731 1.89 -13.90 -7.57
N LEU A 732 0.65 -13.51 -7.29
CA LEU A 732 -0.46 -14.44 -7.10
C LEU A 732 -1.22 -14.69 -8.39
N ARG A 733 -1.62 -15.96 -8.59
CA ARG A 733 -2.54 -16.40 -9.63
C ARG A 733 -3.67 -17.21 -9.00
N LEU A 734 -4.91 -16.87 -9.31
CA LEU A 734 -6.09 -17.63 -8.85
C LEU A 734 -6.20 -18.93 -9.67
N SER A 735 -6.06 -20.05 -8.99
CA SER A 735 -6.07 -21.38 -9.58
C SER A 735 -7.50 -21.81 -9.94
N ARG A 736 -7.71 -22.23 -11.21
CA ARG A 736 -9.02 -22.71 -11.67
C ARG A 736 -9.44 -24.02 -10.99
N THR A 737 -8.47 -24.84 -10.59
CA THR A 737 -8.70 -26.18 -10.03
C THR A 737 -8.88 -26.16 -8.52
N THR A 738 -8.08 -25.39 -7.78
CA THR A 738 -8.13 -25.36 -6.31
C THR A 738 -8.99 -24.22 -5.76
N GLY A 739 -9.28 -23.19 -6.57
CA GLY A 739 -9.93 -21.95 -6.13
C GLY A 739 -9.08 -21.09 -5.19
N GLN A 740 -7.79 -21.41 -5.01
CA GLN A 740 -6.88 -20.69 -4.14
C GLN A 740 -5.91 -19.82 -4.94
N PHE A 741 -5.36 -18.78 -4.29
CA PHE A 741 -4.24 -18.01 -4.85
C PHE A 741 -2.92 -18.76 -4.63
N GLU A 742 -2.25 -19.08 -5.74
CA GLU A 742 -0.94 -19.75 -5.77
C GLU A 742 0.15 -18.73 -6.15
N ILE A 743 1.35 -18.87 -5.58
CA ILE A 743 2.51 -18.02 -5.94
C ILE A 743 3.11 -18.49 -7.27
N ASP A 744 3.07 -17.62 -8.29
CA ASP A 744 3.68 -17.81 -9.61
C ASP A 744 5.21 -17.76 -9.52
N GLN A 745 5.81 -18.95 -9.36
CA GLN A 745 7.25 -19.12 -9.25
C GLN A 745 8.01 -18.61 -10.49
N ALA A 746 7.45 -18.70 -11.70
CA ALA A 746 8.11 -18.22 -12.91
C ALA A 746 8.20 -16.69 -12.98
N MET A 747 7.30 -15.99 -12.28
CA MET A 747 7.39 -14.55 -12.07
C MET A 747 8.41 -14.19 -10.98
N VAL A 748 8.48 -14.97 -9.91
CA VAL A 748 9.51 -14.85 -8.86
C VAL A 748 10.92 -15.00 -9.45
N ASP A 749 11.14 -15.96 -10.35
CA ASP A 749 12.44 -16.20 -11.02
C ASP A 749 12.99 -14.93 -11.69
N LYS A 750 12.13 -14.19 -12.40
CA LYS A 750 12.51 -12.94 -13.08
C LYS A 750 12.91 -11.84 -12.09
N GLN A 751 12.22 -11.76 -10.96
CA GLN A 751 12.48 -10.76 -9.93
C GLN A 751 13.67 -11.14 -9.03
N ILE A 752 14.04 -12.42 -8.94
CA ILE A 752 15.32 -12.85 -8.35
C ILE A 752 16.50 -12.30 -9.16
N LEU A 753 16.41 -12.32 -10.50
CA LEU A 753 17.44 -11.77 -11.37
C LEU A 753 17.57 -10.24 -11.24
N ASP A 754 16.46 -9.51 -11.24
CA ASP A 754 16.49 -8.05 -11.04
C ASP A 754 16.96 -7.69 -9.61
N LEU A 755 16.52 -8.41 -8.57
CA LEU A 755 17.06 -8.25 -7.20
C LEU A 755 18.59 -8.45 -7.16
N ARG A 756 19.14 -9.47 -7.82
CA ARG A 756 20.61 -9.65 -7.92
C ARG A 756 21.28 -8.44 -8.59
N LYS A 757 20.73 -7.91 -9.70
CA LYS A 757 21.28 -6.71 -10.38
C LYS A 757 21.27 -5.50 -9.46
N GLN A 758 20.15 -5.21 -8.81
CA GLN A 758 20.02 -4.05 -7.90
C GLN A 758 20.97 -4.18 -6.70
N LEU A 759 21.11 -5.37 -6.09
CA LEU A 759 22.06 -5.60 -5.00
C LEU A 759 23.53 -5.48 -5.46
N TYR A 760 23.85 -5.88 -6.70
CA TYR A 760 25.18 -5.70 -7.28
C TYR A 760 25.51 -4.22 -7.50
N GLY A 761 24.59 -3.42 -8.04
CA GLY A 761 24.76 -1.97 -8.19
C GLY A 761 24.97 -1.27 -6.84
N LYS A 762 24.23 -1.67 -5.80
CA LYS A 762 24.38 -1.10 -4.45
C LYS A 762 25.54 -1.67 -3.63
N ARG A 763 26.37 -2.57 -4.17
CA ARG A 763 27.55 -3.11 -3.47
C ARG A 763 28.50 -2.01 -2.97
N GLY A 764 28.51 -0.83 -3.60
CA GLY A 764 29.36 0.29 -3.21
C GLY A 764 29.19 0.75 -1.76
N SER A 765 28.01 0.54 -1.14
CA SER A 765 27.77 0.88 0.26
C SER A 765 26.94 -0.16 0.98
N ILE A 766 27.40 -0.62 2.15
CA ILE A 766 26.68 -1.61 2.97
C ILE A 766 25.30 -1.08 3.42
N ILE A 767 25.18 0.22 3.71
CA ILE A 767 23.89 0.84 4.08
C ILE A 767 22.94 0.83 2.88
N ALA A 768 23.40 1.23 1.69
CA ALA A 768 22.57 1.23 0.48
C ALA A 768 22.13 -0.20 0.10
N PHE A 769 23.02 -1.17 0.26
CA PHE A 769 22.73 -2.59 0.04
C PHE A 769 21.63 -3.12 0.97
N ILE A 770 21.73 -2.84 2.29
CA ILE A 770 20.72 -3.25 3.27
C ILE A 770 19.37 -2.55 3.00
N GLN A 771 19.39 -1.27 2.61
CA GLN A 771 18.17 -0.56 2.20
C GLN A 771 17.50 -1.17 0.97
N ALA A 772 18.28 -1.52 -0.06
CA ALA A 772 17.78 -2.22 -1.24
C ALA A 772 17.20 -3.59 -0.89
N TRP A 773 17.90 -4.39 -0.07
CA TRP A 773 17.37 -5.67 0.42
C TRP A 773 16.08 -5.51 1.22
N ASN A 774 16.05 -4.62 2.21
CA ASN A 774 14.85 -4.40 3.02
C ASN A 774 13.65 -4.02 2.15
N THR A 775 13.83 -3.07 1.24
CA THR A 775 12.77 -2.58 0.34
C THR A 775 12.29 -3.67 -0.63
N TYR A 776 13.21 -4.47 -1.18
CA TYR A 776 12.91 -5.43 -2.23
C TYR A 776 12.56 -6.83 -1.65
N ALA A 777 13.48 -7.44 -0.91
CA ALA A 777 13.33 -8.78 -0.35
C ALA A 777 12.31 -8.87 0.80
N THR A 778 12.14 -7.81 1.61
CA THR A 778 11.24 -7.84 2.78
C THR A 778 9.95 -7.04 2.63
N THR A 779 9.92 -6.01 1.76
CA THR A 779 8.68 -5.29 1.45
C THR A 779 8.08 -5.76 0.13
N PHE A 780 8.77 -5.61 -1.00
CA PHE A 780 8.20 -5.91 -2.32
C PHE A 780 7.82 -7.38 -2.53
N PHE A 781 8.70 -8.33 -2.19
CA PHE A 781 8.35 -9.76 -2.28
C PHE A 781 7.20 -10.14 -1.35
N THR A 782 7.28 -9.80 -0.07
CA THR A 782 6.24 -10.12 0.93
C THR A 782 4.90 -9.46 0.59
N HIS A 783 4.90 -8.23 0.06
CA HIS A 783 3.69 -7.55 -0.42
C HIS A 783 3.05 -8.34 -1.58
N ASN A 784 3.84 -8.68 -2.60
CA ASN A 784 3.35 -9.35 -3.81
C ASN A 784 3.03 -10.85 -3.64
N PHE A 785 3.44 -11.47 -2.53
CA PHE A 785 2.94 -12.79 -2.10
C PHE A 785 1.58 -12.73 -1.41
N GLY A 786 1.03 -11.55 -1.11
CA GLY A 786 -0.21 -11.40 -0.35
C GLY A 786 0.00 -11.40 1.16
N LYS A 787 -0.85 -10.68 1.90
CA LYS A 787 -0.82 -10.67 3.37
C LYS A 787 -1.56 -11.90 3.91
N PRO A 788 -0.97 -12.68 4.85
CA PRO A 788 -1.63 -13.82 5.48
C PRO A 788 -3.04 -13.51 5.99
N ALA A 789 -3.96 -14.44 5.74
CA ALA A 789 -5.39 -14.28 6.01
C ALA A 789 -6.04 -15.63 6.30
N ASN A 790 -7.09 -15.63 7.12
CA ASN A 790 -7.87 -16.84 7.38
C ASN A 790 -8.47 -17.44 6.10
N SER A 791 -8.84 -16.62 5.12
CA SER A 791 -9.30 -17.04 3.79
C SER A 791 -8.25 -17.73 2.91
N PHE A 792 -6.94 -17.55 3.18
CA PHE A 792 -5.86 -18.20 2.43
C PHE A 792 -5.38 -19.49 3.10
N GLY A 793 -5.56 -19.62 4.42
CA GLY A 793 -5.17 -20.79 5.19
C GLY A 793 -3.65 -20.94 5.39
N ARG A 794 -3.27 -21.96 6.17
CA ARG A 794 -1.87 -22.22 6.53
C ARG A 794 -0.98 -22.61 5.36
N GLN A 795 -1.51 -23.35 4.40
CA GLN A 795 -0.78 -23.80 3.21
C GLN A 795 -0.15 -22.62 2.45
N HIS A 796 -0.87 -21.49 2.36
CA HIS A 796 -0.35 -20.29 1.71
C HIS A 796 0.81 -19.66 2.50
N VAL A 797 0.72 -19.61 3.84
CA VAL A 797 1.81 -19.12 4.72
C VAL A 797 3.06 -20.00 4.56
N GLU A 798 2.91 -21.32 4.46
CA GLU A 798 4.00 -22.25 4.17
C GLU A 798 4.63 -22.01 2.78
N GLN A 799 3.82 -21.73 1.75
CA GLN A 799 4.31 -21.33 0.41
C GLN A 799 5.11 -20.02 0.44
N MET A 800 4.68 -19.02 1.21
CA MET A 800 5.42 -17.75 1.38
C MET A 800 6.80 -17.99 2.00
N LEU A 801 6.85 -18.78 3.08
CA LEU A 801 8.10 -19.12 3.78
C LEU A 801 9.05 -19.92 2.87
N ALA A 802 8.52 -20.93 2.15
CA ALA A 802 9.29 -21.71 1.19
C ALA A 802 9.85 -20.84 0.05
N THR A 803 9.05 -19.90 -0.46
CA THR A 803 9.46 -19.00 -1.55
C THR A 803 10.49 -17.97 -1.08
N HIS A 804 10.36 -17.35 0.09
CA HIS A 804 11.43 -16.50 0.65
C HIS A 804 12.73 -17.28 0.89
N GLY A 805 12.64 -18.53 1.38
CA GLY A 805 13.80 -19.41 1.54
C GLY A 805 14.46 -19.76 0.21
N ARG A 806 13.68 -19.90 -0.86
CA ARG A 806 14.17 -20.07 -2.24
C ARG A 806 14.85 -18.80 -2.75
N VAL A 807 14.20 -17.64 -2.66
CA VAL A 807 14.76 -16.34 -3.07
C VAL A 807 16.13 -16.10 -2.43
N GLN A 808 16.26 -16.31 -1.11
CA GLN A 808 17.54 -16.10 -0.43
C GLN A 808 18.62 -17.08 -0.91
N ARG A 809 18.32 -18.37 -1.04
CA ARG A 809 19.29 -19.36 -1.57
C ARG A 809 19.71 -19.05 -3.00
N GLU A 810 18.80 -18.60 -3.85
CA GLU A 810 19.11 -18.30 -5.25
C GLU A 810 19.89 -16.98 -5.39
N VAL A 811 19.54 -15.92 -4.67
CA VAL A 811 20.28 -14.64 -4.70
C VAL A 811 21.77 -14.85 -4.35
N PHE A 812 22.08 -15.71 -3.37
CA PHE A 812 23.45 -16.00 -2.94
C PHE A 812 24.05 -17.28 -3.55
N ALA A 813 23.42 -17.88 -4.58
CA ALA A 813 23.93 -19.09 -5.22
C ALA A 813 25.26 -18.85 -5.96
N ALA A 814 26.13 -19.86 -5.94
CA ALA A 814 27.52 -19.82 -6.42
C ALA A 814 27.75 -19.55 -7.93
N GLN A 815 26.71 -19.32 -8.75
CA GLN A 815 26.82 -19.33 -10.22
C GLN A 815 26.39 -18.01 -10.89
N LYS A 816 27.44 -17.21 -11.17
CA LYS A 816 27.65 -16.18 -12.21
C LYS A 816 26.55 -15.13 -12.54
N PRO A 817 26.93 -13.84 -12.67
CA PRO A 817 28.21 -13.26 -12.25
C PRO A 817 28.31 -13.29 -10.70
N PRO A 818 29.49 -13.56 -10.12
CA PRO A 818 29.64 -13.56 -8.68
C PRO A 818 29.46 -12.14 -8.12
N MET A 819 28.79 -12.00 -6.98
CA MET A 819 28.79 -10.74 -6.23
C MET A 819 30.18 -10.38 -5.66
N VAL A 820 31.09 -11.35 -5.62
CA VAL A 820 32.48 -11.20 -5.16
C VAL A 820 33.39 -10.92 -6.36
N SER A 821 34.05 -9.76 -6.36
CA SER A 821 35.10 -9.45 -7.35
C SER A 821 36.45 -10.06 -6.97
N LEU A 822 37.34 -10.19 -7.96
CA LEU A 822 38.58 -10.96 -7.92
C LEU A 822 39.62 -10.42 -6.92
N SER A 823 39.72 -11.04 -5.74
CA SER A 823 40.99 -11.19 -5.01
C SER A 823 40.92 -12.37 -4.04
N GLN A 824 41.35 -13.57 -4.48
CA GLN A 824 41.44 -14.74 -3.60
C GLN A 824 42.75 -14.74 -2.81
N PRO A 825 42.71 -14.86 -1.47
CA PRO A 825 43.77 -15.54 -0.73
C PRO A 825 43.65 -17.04 -0.97
N SER A 826 44.76 -17.70 -1.32
CA SER A 826 44.79 -19.13 -1.62
C SER A 826 44.62 -19.99 -0.36
N SER A 827 43.38 -20.33 0.00
CA SER A 827 43.07 -21.41 0.96
C SER A 827 41.82 -22.17 0.51
N GLY A 828 41.91 -23.50 0.48
CA GLY A 828 41.07 -24.37 -0.35
C GLY A 828 39.77 -24.86 0.27
N GLU A 829 38.90 -23.96 0.73
CA GLU A 829 37.51 -24.29 1.08
C GLU A 829 36.54 -23.46 0.23
N SER A 830 35.35 -24.01 -0.08
CA SER A 830 34.40 -23.41 -1.02
C SER A 830 33.65 -22.23 -0.39
N ASN A 831 34.35 -21.10 -0.23
CA ASN A 831 33.98 -20.02 0.68
C ASN A 831 32.94 -19.02 0.11
N ASN A 832 32.00 -19.49 -0.70
CA ASN A 832 30.89 -18.67 -1.19
C ASN A 832 29.89 -18.41 -0.05
N PRO A 833 29.40 -17.17 0.14
CA PRO A 833 28.38 -16.88 1.15
C PRO A 833 27.08 -17.62 0.82
N THR A 834 26.48 -18.30 1.80
CA THR A 834 25.27 -19.12 1.58
C THR A 834 23.98 -18.32 1.77
N ASN A 835 24.08 -17.20 2.47
CA ASN A 835 22.98 -16.34 2.86
C ASN A 835 23.48 -14.89 3.06
N MET A 836 22.54 -13.99 3.36
CA MET A 836 22.82 -12.57 3.53
C MET A 836 23.78 -12.23 4.69
N VAL A 837 23.65 -12.92 5.82
CA VAL A 837 24.49 -12.66 7.01
C VAL A 837 25.94 -13.03 6.69
N ASP A 838 26.17 -14.19 6.07
CA ASP A 838 27.51 -14.59 5.60
C ASP A 838 28.12 -13.54 4.65
N PHE A 839 27.32 -13.03 3.71
CA PHE A 839 27.78 -12.02 2.74
C PHE A 839 28.16 -10.71 3.43
N LEU A 840 27.28 -10.17 4.27
CA LEU A 840 27.51 -8.91 4.97
C LEU A 840 28.70 -8.99 5.94
N LYS A 841 28.87 -10.12 6.65
CA LYS A 841 30.05 -10.32 7.51
C LYS A 841 31.35 -10.36 6.70
N LYS A 842 31.36 -11.04 5.55
CA LYS A 842 32.52 -11.08 4.65
C LYS A 842 32.86 -9.71 4.05
N GLU A 843 31.88 -8.91 3.64
CA GLU A 843 32.13 -7.53 3.19
C GLU A 843 32.67 -6.64 4.33
N LEU A 844 32.15 -6.80 5.56
CA LEU A 844 32.66 -6.07 6.74
C LEU A 844 34.10 -6.47 7.10
N GLU A 845 34.44 -7.75 6.99
CA GLU A 845 35.80 -8.26 7.16
C GLU A 845 36.73 -7.73 6.07
N LEU A 846 36.36 -7.85 4.79
CA LEU A 846 37.19 -7.46 3.64
C LEU A 846 37.45 -5.94 3.58
N ARG A 847 36.45 -5.11 3.89
CA ARG A 847 36.56 -3.64 3.78
C ARG A 847 37.08 -2.96 5.03
N PHE A 848 36.68 -3.44 6.21
CA PHE A 848 36.91 -2.74 7.48
C PHE A 848 37.73 -3.57 8.48
N GLY A 849 38.13 -4.80 8.14
CA GLY A 849 38.96 -5.66 8.98
C GLY A 849 38.27 -6.18 10.23
N VAL A 850 36.93 -6.20 10.27
CA VAL A 850 36.14 -6.60 11.45
C VAL A 850 35.64 -8.04 11.28
N THR A 851 36.25 -8.97 12.03
CA THR A 851 36.01 -10.41 11.91
C THR A 851 34.90 -10.94 12.84
N ASP A 852 34.87 -10.51 14.10
CA ASP A 852 33.86 -10.92 15.10
C ASP A 852 32.66 -9.95 15.12
N VAL A 853 31.88 -9.98 14.04
CA VAL A 853 30.61 -9.24 13.93
C VAL A 853 29.47 -10.08 14.53
N PRO A 854 28.80 -9.62 15.60
CA PRO A 854 27.62 -10.30 16.16
C PRO A 854 26.43 -10.16 15.21
N ASP A 855 25.58 -11.18 15.11
CA ASP A 855 24.38 -11.13 14.25
C ASP A 855 23.47 -9.98 14.66
N ALA A 856 23.42 -9.71 15.96
CA ALA A 856 22.66 -8.61 16.52
C ALA A 856 23.03 -7.23 15.95
N TYR A 857 24.29 -7.00 15.54
CA TYR A 857 24.69 -5.73 14.91
C TYR A 857 23.99 -5.52 13.57
N LEU A 858 23.74 -6.59 12.81
CA LEU A 858 23.01 -6.51 11.55
C LEU A 858 21.52 -6.21 11.81
N PHE A 859 20.87 -6.99 12.69
CA PHE A 859 19.40 -6.95 12.88
C PHE A 859 18.89 -5.87 13.84
N PHE A 860 19.71 -5.26 14.70
CA PHE A 860 19.26 -4.18 15.59
C PHE A 860 18.99 -2.89 14.81
N PRO A 861 18.02 -2.06 15.27
CA PRO A 861 17.69 -0.80 14.59
C PRO A 861 18.86 0.19 14.66
N THR A 862 18.93 1.08 13.67
CA THR A 862 19.97 2.12 13.60
C THR A 862 19.99 3.05 14.81
N ASP A 863 18.84 3.32 15.44
CA ASP A 863 18.75 4.11 16.68
C ASP A 863 19.44 3.47 17.89
N MET A 864 19.73 2.16 17.83
CA MET A 864 20.48 1.42 18.85
C MET A 864 21.95 1.19 18.44
N GLY A 865 22.36 1.65 17.25
CA GLY A 865 23.67 1.43 16.66
C GLY A 865 23.83 0.12 15.87
N GLY A 866 22.72 -0.53 15.46
CA GLY A 866 22.74 -1.63 14.48
C GLY A 866 22.53 -1.16 13.04
N LEU A 867 22.42 -2.08 12.09
CA LEU A 867 22.24 -1.78 10.65
C LEU A 867 20.80 -1.91 10.14
N ASP A 868 19.84 -2.27 10.99
CA ASP A 868 18.41 -2.43 10.67
C ASP A 868 18.14 -3.41 9.51
N LEU A 869 18.96 -4.46 9.38
CA LEU A 869 18.71 -5.55 8.45
C LEU A 869 17.38 -6.24 8.80
N ARG A 870 16.51 -6.43 7.82
CA ARG A 870 15.24 -7.12 8.01
C ARG A 870 15.29 -8.56 7.50
N SER A 871 14.77 -9.46 8.34
CA SER A 871 14.37 -10.81 7.95
C SER A 871 12.90 -10.80 7.49
N PRO A 872 12.58 -11.31 6.29
CA PRO A 872 11.19 -11.43 5.81
C PRO A 872 10.41 -12.54 6.54
N PHE A 873 11.11 -13.51 7.13
CA PHE A 873 10.49 -14.68 7.76
C PHE A 873 9.79 -14.36 9.09
N ILE A 874 10.28 -13.37 9.84
CA ILE A 874 9.87 -13.13 11.24
C ILE A 874 8.37 -12.82 11.37
N SER A 875 7.81 -11.94 10.54
CA SER A 875 6.38 -11.60 10.60
C SER A 875 5.50 -12.77 10.13
N ILE A 876 5.94 -13.48 9.08
CA ILE A 876 5.20 -14.60 8.48
C ILE A 876 5.14 -15.79 9.46
N LEU A 877 6.23 -16.08 10.18
CA LEU A 877 6.29 -17.13 11.20
C LEU A 877 5.36 -16.84 12.40
N GLN A 878 5.15 -15.57 12.76
CA GLN A 878 4.30 -15.19 13.89
C GLN A 878 2.81 -15.46 13.64
N VAL A 879 2.36 -15.50 12.38
CA VAL A 879 0.96 -15.79 12.02
C VAL A 879 0.69 -17.26 11.66
N HIS A 880 1.72 -18.08 11.47
CA HIS A 880 1.63 -19.48 11.02
C HIS A 880 0.71 -20.36 11.89
N LYS A 881 0.67 -20.11 13.22
CA LYS A 881 -0.17 -20.87 14.16
C LYS A 881 -1.56 -20.27 14.38
N SER A 882 -1.74 -18.97 14.17
CA SER A 882 -3.01 -18.25 14.36
C SER A 882 -3.90 -18.26 13.13
N VAL A 883 -3.35 -18.48 11.92
CA VAL A 883 -4.14 -18.70 10.70
C VAL A 883 -4.86 -20.05 10.73
N LEU A 884 -6.10 -20.07 10.20
CA LEU A 884 -6.86 -21.31 9.98
C LEU A 884 -6.05 -22.34 9.18
N ALA A 885 -6.16 -23.61 9.56
CA ALA A 885 -5.46 -24.70 8.88
C ALA A 885 -6.08 -24.98 7.49
N ASP A 886 -7.37 -25.30 7.47
CA ASP A 886 -8.22 -25.38 6.28
C ASP A 886 -9.38 -24.37 6.42
N PRO A 887 -9.46 -23.31 5.59
CA PRO A 887 -10.57 -22.36 5.60
C PRO A 887 -11.92 -23.01 5.26
N GLY A 888 -11.92 -24.09 4.47
CA GLY A 888 -13.13 -24.80 4.07
C GLY A 888 -13.78 -25.61 5.21
N ALA A 889 -13.00 -25.99 6.23
CA ALA A 889 -13.51 -26.69 7.41
C ALA A 889 -14.50 -25.84 8.22
N SER A 890 -14.29 -24.52 8.29
CA SER A 890 -15.21 -23.59 8.98
C SER A 890 -16.62 -23.60 8.37
N LEU A 891 -16.74 -23.76 7.05
CA LEU A 891 -18.05 -23.91 6.40
C LEU A 891 -18.69 -25.29 6.61
N GLY A 892 -17.90 -26.35 6.72
CA GLY A 892 -18.41 -27.67 7.12
C GLY A 892 -19.06 -27.61 8.51
N THR A 893 -18.32 -27.08 9.49
CA THR A 893 -18.81 -26.84 10.86
C THR A 893 -20.07 -25.96 10.87
N PHE A 894 -20.12 -24.93 10.03
CA PHE A 894 -21.30 -24.08 9.90
C PHE A 894 -22.54 -24.83 9.38
N ILE A 895 -22.41 -25.67 8.35
CA ILE A 895 -23.53 -26.45 7.78
C ILE A 895 -24.06 -27.44 8.84
N GLU A 896 -23.18 -28.11 9.57
CA GLU A 896 -23.57 -29.00 10.68
C GLU A 896 -24.30 -28.24 11.80
N ALA A 897 -23.81 -27.06 12.17
CA ALA A 897 -24.44 -26.19 13.16
C ALA A 897 -25.80 -25.66 12.69
N GLU A 898 -25.94 -25.29 11.41
CA GLU A 898 -27.19 -24.81 10.80
C GLU A 898 -28.26 -25.91 10.78
N GLN A 899 -27.89 -27.15 10.44
CA GLN A 899 -28.80 -28.31 10.51
C GLN A 899 -29.22 -28.62 11.95
N LYS A 900 -28.30 -28.49 12.92
CA LYS A 900 -28.61 -28.67 14.35
C LYS A 900 -29.55 -27.56 14.86
N ALA A 901 -29.29 -26.31 14.47
CA ALA A 901 -30.12 -25.14 14.79
C ALA A 901 -31.55 -25.31 14.26
N TYR A 902 -31.69 -25.71 13.00
CA TYR A 902 -32.99 -26.03 12.39
C TYR A 902 -33.75 -27.11 13.18
N LYS A 903 -33.10 -28.23 13.53
CA LYS A 903 -33.73 -29.30 14.32
C LYS A 903 -34.16 -28.83 15.71
N ALA A 904 -33.35 -28.03 16.39
CA ALA A 904 -33.69 -27.47 17.69
C ALA A 904 -34.92 -26.54 17.62
N LEU A 905 -34.98 -25.67 16.60
CA LEU A 905 -36.14 -24.78 16.37
C LEU A 905 -37.40 -25.58 16.01
N GLN A 906 -37.27 -26.62 15.17
CA GLN A 906 -38.36 -27.53 14.84
C GLN A 906 -38.92 -28.22 16.10
N THR A 907 -38.05 -28.83 16.92
CA THR A 907 -38.45 -29.48 18.18
C THR A 907 -39.12 -28.50 19.14
N ALA A 908 -38.52 -27.32 19.36
CA ALA A 908 -39.09 -26.31 20.24
C ALA A 908 -40.46 -25.80 19.76
N TRP A 909 -40.69 -25.71 18.45
CA TRP A 909 -41.99 -25.33 17.89
C TRP A 909 -43.05 -26.44 18.09
N GLU A 910 -42.68 -27.71 17.95
CA GLU A 910 -43.54 -28.85 18.20
C GLU A 910 -43.92 -28.97 19.69
N GLU A 911 -42.94 -28.87 20.59
CA GLU A 911 -43.14 -28.93 22.05
C GLU A 911 -44.01 -27.78 22.58
N ASN A 912 -43.86 -26.57 22.02
CA ASN A 912 -44.71 -25.41 22.37
C ASN A 912 -46.15 -25.51 21.83
N GLY A 913 -46.56 -26.67 21.32
CA GLY A 913 -47.90 -26.91 20.79
C GLY A 913 -48.16 -26.18 19.48
N GLY A 914 -47.13 -25.93 18.66
CA GLY A 914 -47.25 -25.20 17.39
C GLY A 914 -48.32 -25.78 16.47
N LYS A 915 -48.34 -27.11 16.28
CA LYS A 915 -49.35 -27.83 15.49
C LYS A 915 -50.78 -27.62 16.04
N LEU A 916 -50.95 -27.62 17.36
CA LEU A 916 -52.23 -27.36 18.04
C LEU A 916 -52.70 -25.90 17.89
N LYS A 917 -51.79 -24.93 18.05
CA LYS A 917 -52.09 -23.49 17.87
C LYS A 917 -52.45 -23.17 16.42
N ALA A 918 -51.71 -23.72 15.46
CA ALA A 918 -51.96 -23.56 14.03
C ALA A 918 -53.32 -24.13 13.60
N THR A 919 -53.63 -25.38 13.99
CA THR A 919 -54.92 -26.01 13.70
C THR A 919 -56.10 -25.32 14.39
N GLN A 920 -55.94 -24.84 15.62
CA GLN A 920 -56.96 -24.04 16.30
C GLN A 920 -57.21 -22.68 15.62
N ALA A 921 -56.15 -22.00 15.15
CA ALA A 921 -56.28 -20.77 14.39
C ALA A 921 -57.04 -20.99 13.07
N HIS A 922 -56.78 -22.10 12.37
CA HIS A 922 -57.53 -22.50 11.19
C HIS A 922 -59.01 -22.78 11.51
N ALA A 923 -59.30 -23.60 12.52
CA ALA A 923 -60.67 -23.90 12.94
C ALA A 923 -61.46 -22.63 13.34
N LYS A 924 -60.80 -21.64 13.95
CA LYS A 924 -61.38 -20.32 14.23
C LYS A 924 -61.68 -19.55 12.94
N ARG A 925 -60.74 -19.50 11.98
CA ARG A 925 -60.89 -18.78 10.69
C ARG A 925 -61.97 -19.40 9.80
N ALA A 926 -62.04 -20.73 9.74
CA ALA A 926 -63.10 -21.46 9.02
C ALA A 926 -64.50 -21.18 9.63
N ARG A 927 -64.61 -21.15 10.96
CA ARG A 927 -65.86 -20.74 11.65
C ARG A 927 -66.22 -19.27 11.36
N THR A 928 -65.26 -18.35 11.30
CA THR A 928 -65.53 -16.95 10.95
C THR A 928 -66.02 -16.80 9.50
N MET A 929 -65.45 -17.54 8.55
CA MET A 929 -65.93 -17.59 7.16
C MET A 929 -67.37 -18.12 7.07
N ALA A 930 -67.66 -19.24 7.77
CA ALA A 930 -69.00 -19.81 7.81
C ALA A 930 -70.06 -18.86 8.44
N MET A 931 -69.67 -18.07 9.44
CA MET A 931 -70.55 -17.06 10.08
C MET A 931 -70.88 -15.85 9.18
N HIS A 932 -70.03 -15.51 8.20
CA HIS A 932 -70.26 -14.36 7.30
C HIS A 932 -70.96 -14.72 5.99
N GLY A 933 -71.17 -16.02 5.71
CA GLY A 933 -71.92 -16.51 4.54
C GLY A 933 -73.45 -16.52 4.70
N GLY A 934 -74.01 -15.75 5.63
CA GLY A 934 -75.38 -15.90 6.12
C GLY A 934 -76.42 -14.95 5.53
N SER A 935 -76.70 -15.01 4.21
CA SER A 935 -78.00 -14.54 3.66
C SER A 935 -78.23 -15.03 2.22
N GLY A 936 -78.79 -16.23 2.06
CA GLY A 936 -79.20 -16.78 0.76
C GLY A 936 -79.25 -18.30 0.81
N GLY A 937 -80.47 -18.86 0.87
CA GLY A 937 -80.65 -20.30 1.03
C GLY A 937 -80.39 -21.08 -0.25
N THR A 938 -79.26 -21.77 -0.32
CA THR A 938 -79.04 -22.96 -1.14
C THR A 938 -78.10 -23.90 -0.41
N SER A 939 -78.41 -25.20 -0.39
CA SER A 939 -77.51 -26.22 0.13
C SER A 939 -76.35 -26.41 -0.84
N VAL A 940 -75.30 -25.61 -0.68
CA VAL A 940 -74.02 -25.85 -1.34
C VAL A 940 -73.40 -27.07 -0.65
N GLU A 941 -73.40 -28.22 -1.33
CA GLU A 941 -72.48 -29.29 -0.98
C GLU A 941 -71.06 -28.71 -1.10
N TYR A 942 -70.37 -28.63 0.04
CA TYR A 942 -68.95 -28.35 0.02
C TYR A 942 -68.28 -29.47 -0.78
N PRO A 943 -67.40 -29.16 -1.76
CA PRO A 943 -66.59 -30.19 -2.39
C PRO A 943 -65.89 -30.98 -1.31
N THR A 944 -66.03 -32.31 -1.34
CA THR A 944 -65.13 -33.19 -0.58
C THR A 944 -63.73 -32.94 -1.12
N MET A 945 -62.95 -32.13 -0.39
CA MET A 945 -61.56 -31.88 -0.76
C MET A 945 -60.85 -33.23 -0.87
N ASP A 946 -60.11 -33.41 -1.95
CA ASP A 946 -59.28 -34.59 -2.14
C ASP A 946 -58.31 -34.72 -0.94
N GLU A 947 -57.92 -35.94 -0.56
CA GLU A 947 -56.90 -36.12 0.47
C GLU A 947 -55.61 -35.39 0.09
N THR A 948 -55.29 -35.26 -1.21
CA THR A 948 -54.16 -34.49 -1.71
C THR A 948 -54.30 -32.97 -1.49
N GLU A 949 -55.47 -32.37 -1.75
CA GLU A 949 -55.72 -30.95 -1.45
C GLU A 949 -55.74 -30.68 0.06
N THR A 950 -56.30 -31.61 0.82
CA THR A 950 -56.35 -31.55 2.29
C THR A 950 -54.94 -31.64 2.88
N ASN A 951 -54.11 -32.54 2.38
CA ASN A 951 -52.70 -32.68 2.80
C ASN A 951 -51.87 -31.46 2.37
N ALA A 952 -52.06 -30.91 1.16
CA ALA A 952 -51.36 -29.70 0.72
C ALA A 952 -51.73 -28.45 1.55
N LEU A 953 -52.94 -28.39 2.10
CA LEU A 953 -53.35 -27.35 3.05
C LEU A 953 -52.82 -27.61 4.47
N LEU A 954 -52.75 -28.86 4.91
CA LEU A 954 -52.14 -29.24 6.19
C LEU A 954 -50.63 -28.93 6.21
N ASP A 955 -49.94 -29.09 5.07
CA ASP A 955 -48.50 -28.85 4.95
C ASP A 955 -48.12 -27.37 5.15
N GLN A 956 -49.05 -26.43 4.91
CA GLN A 956 -48.84 -25.02 5.26
C GLN A 956 -48.66 -24.78 6.77
N PHE A 957 -49.17 -25.68 7.60
CA PHE A 957 -49.10 -25.66 9.06
C PHE A 957 -48.00 -26.56 9.65
N ASN A 958 -47.22 -27.25 8.82
CA ASN A 958 -45.95 -27.83 9.25
C ASN A 958 -44.93 -26.71 9.49
N PHE A 959 -43.96 -26.97 10.38
CA PHE A 959 -42.79 -26.11 10.51
C PHE A 959 -42.08 -25.98 9.15
N LEU A 960 -41.39 -24.86 8.93
CA LEU A 960 -40.62 -24.59 7.71
C LEU A 960 -39.81 -25.83 7.30
N THR A 961 -39.78 -26.17 6.00
CA THR A 961 -38.83 -27.19 5.53
C THR A 961 -37.39 -26.68 5.67
N TYR A 962 -36.40 -27.58 5.65
CA TYR A 962 -35.00 -27.15 5.68
C TYR A 962 -34.66 -26.24 4.49
N ASP A 963 -35.20 -26.52 3.30
CA ASP A 963 -35.03 -25.68 2.11
C ASP A 963 -35.68 -24.30 2.26
N GLU A 964 -36.88 -24.21 2.85
CA GLU A 964 -37.51 -22.92 3.20
C GLU A 964 -36.69 -22.13 4.25
N TYR A 965 -36.11 -22.84 5.23
CA TYR A 965 -35.29 -22.25 6.29
C TYR A 965 -34.00 -21.64 5.73
N ILE A 966 -33.30 -22.35 4.84
CA ILE A 966 -32.01 -21.91 4.26
C ILE A 966 -32.13 -20.97 3.05
N LYS A 967 -33.32 -20.84 2.44
CA LYS A 967 -33.56 -20.04 1.22
C LYS A 967 -32.99 -18.62 1.27
N TYR A 968 -33.05 -17.99 2.45
CA TYR A 968 -32.63 -16.61 2.69
C TYR A 968 -31.40 -16.49 3.62
N ARG A 969 -30.59 -17.56 3.75
CA ARG A 969 -29.45 -17.65 4.70
C ARG A 969 -28.41 -16.52 4.59
N GLU A 970 -28.33 -15.83 3.44
CA GLU A 970 -27.42 -14.70 3.25
C GLU A 970 -28.07 -13.34 3.59
N ASP A 971 -29.41 -13.26 3.55
CA ASP A 971 -30.18 -12.01 3.68
C ASP A 971 -30.61 -11.72 5.13
N VAL A 972 -30.66 -12.76 5.97
CA VAL A 972 -31.08 -12.67 7.39
C VAL A 972 -30.03 -13.23 8.34
N ALA A 973 -30.00 -12.70 9.56
CA ALA A 973 -29.27 -13.26 10.68
C ALA A 973 -30.24 -13.70 11.79
N PRO A 974 -29.92 -14.79 12.54
CA PRO A 974 -30.65 -15.18 13.74
C PRO A 974 -30.82 -13.99 14.71
N SER A 975 -32.00 -13.87 15.31
CA SER A 975 -32.20 -12.98 16.46
C SER A 975 -31.70 -13.65 17.75
N SER A 976 -31.60 -12.88 18.84
CA SER A 976 -31.17 -13.41 20.14
C SER A 976 -32.04 -14.61 20.54
N ALA A 977 -33.36 -14.47 20.47
CA ALA A 977 -34.29 -15.54 20.84
C ALA A 977 -34.10 -16.82 20.00
N THR A 978 -33.85 -16.71 18.68
CA THR A 978 -33.54 -17.89 17.86
C THR A 978 -32.16 -18.46 18.16
N ALA A 979 -31.16 -17.61 18.44
CA ALA A 979 -29.81 -18.04 18.80
C ALA A 979 -29.83 -18.81 20.14
N ASP A 980 -30.57 -18.33 21.14
CA ASP A 980 -30.71 -18.97 22.45
C ASP A 980 -31.32 -20.38 22.32
N ILE A 981 -32.38 -20.55 21.52
CA ILE A 981 -33.02 -21.85 21.25
C ILE A 981 -32.12 -22.77 20.43
N SER A 982 -31.33 -22.22 19.49
CA SER A 982 -30.45 -23.00 18.60
C SER A 982 -29.04 -23.27 19.16
N GLY A 983 -28.80 -22.94 20.44
CA GLY A 983 -27.52 -23.21 21.11
C GLY A 983 -26.38 -22.27 20.70
N GLY A 984 -26.71 -21.00 20.41
CA GLY A 984 -25.75 -19.93 20.12
C GLY A 984 -25.42 -19.73 18.63
N PHE A 985 -26.21 -20.29 17.70
CA PHE A 985 -25.95 -20.16 16.26
C PHE A 985 -26.10 -18.71 15.77
N GLN A 986 -25.02 -18.12 15.22
CA GLN A 986 -24.99 -16.71 14.77
C GLN A 986 -25.17 -16.50 13.25
N GLY A 987 -25.32 -17.58 12.48
CA GLY A 987 -25.50 -17.49 11.03
C GLY A 987 -24.21 -17.23 10.23
N LEU A 988 -24.35 -17.15 8.91
CA LEU A 988 -23.22 -17.15 7.96
C LEU A 988 -22.33 -15.89 8.05
N GLY A 989 -22.85 -14.79 8.60
CA GLY A 989 -22.11 -13.53 8.78
C GLY A 989 -20.95 -13.63 9.77
N GLU A 990 -20.99 -14.56 10.73
CA GLU A 990 -19.85 -14.82 11.64
C GLU A 990 -18.70 -15.51 10.89
N VAL A 991 -19.01 -16.57 10.13
CA VAL A 991 -18.05 -17.31 9.30
C VAL A 991 -17.38 -16.39 8.28
N TYR A 992 -18.15 -15.50 7.64
CA TYR A 992 -17.62 -14.51 6.71
C TYR A 992 -16.64 -13.53 7.38
N ARG A 993 -16.96 -13.03 8.59
CA ARG A 993 -16.05 -12.18 9.36
C ARG A 993 -14.77 -12.92 9.75
N ASP A 994 -14.87 -14.18 10.19
CA ASP A 994 -13.70 -14.98 10.56
C ASP A 994 -12.80 -15.33 9.37
N LEU A 995 -13.37 -15.63 8.19
CA LEU A 995 -12.61 -15.86 6.96
C LEU A 995 -11.89 -14.58 6.46
N LEU A 996 -12.55 -13.42 6.54
CA LEU A 996 -11.94 -12.13 6.18
C LEU A 996 -10.85 -11.65 7.15
N ARG A 997 -10.80 -12.22 8.37
CA ARG A 997 -9.93 -11.80 9.46
C ARG A 997 -8.45 -12.04 9.12
N MET A 998 -7.60 -11.08 9.49
CA MET A 998 -6.15 -11.30 9.52
C MET A 998 -5.79 -12.03 10.82
N PRO A 999 -4.99 -13.12 10.76
CA PRO A 999 -4.47 -13.78 11.95
C PRO A 999 -3.60 -12.83 12.77
N THR A 1000 -3.72 -12.89 14.09
CA THR A 1000 -2.90 -12.07 15.00
C THR A 1000 -1.46 -12.56 15.02
N GLU A 1001 -0.49 -11.64 15.03
CA GLU A 1001 0.93 -11.97 15.19
C GLU A 1001 1.18 -12.53 16.61
N ASN A 1002 1.42 -13.84 16.71
CA ASN A 1002 1.78 -14.49 17.96
C ASN A 1002 3.27 -14.26 18.27
N GLY A 1003 3.57 -13.02 18.68
CA GLY A 1003 4.92 -12.60 19.07
C GLY A 1003 5.42 -13.22 20.37
N VAL A 1004 6.68 -12.96 20.70
CA VAL A 1004 7.32 -13.50 21.91
C VAL A 1004 6.73 -12.85 23.18
N HIS A 1005 6.26 -13.67 24.11
CA HIS A 1005 5.63 -13.23 25.38
C HIS A 1005 6.62 -13.01 26.53
N GLN A 1006 7.77 -13.69 26.53
CA GLN A 1006 8.77 -13.63 27.60
C GLN A 1006 10.19 -13.62 27.02
N VAL A 1007 11.09 -12.90 27.68
CA VAL A 1007 12.53 -12.84 27.37
C VAL A 1007 13.33 -13.15 28.64
N SER A 1008 14.64 -13.40 28.52
CA SER A 1008 15.48 -13.65 29.69
C SER A 1008 15.49 -12.45 30.65
N GLN A 1009 15.70 -12.69 31.95
CA GLN A 1009 15.68 -11.64 32.97
C GLN A 1009 16.69 -10.51 32.68
N ALA A 1010 17.86 -10.83 32.13
CA ALA A 1010 18.86 -9.86 31.70
C ALA A 1010 18.36 -8.95 30.57
N VAL A 1011 17.69 -9.53 29.56
CA VAL A 1011 17.09 -8.76 28.46
C VAL A 1011 15.89 -7.95 28.94
N ALA A 1012 15.05 -8.49 29.82
CA ALA A 1012 13.93 -7.75 30.42
C ALA A 1012 14.41 -6.53 31.23
N ALA A 1013 15.47 -6.68 32.02
CA ALA A 1013 16.11 -5.57 32.74
C ALA A 1013 16.69 -4.53 31.77
N ALA A 1014 17.33 -4.97 30.67
CA ALA A 1014 17.87 -4.08 29.66
C ALA A 1014 16.77 -3.32 28.87
N ILE A 1015 15.61 -3.94 28.60
CA ILE A 1015 14.43 -3.27 28.05
C ILE A 1015 13.92 -2.18 29.01
N GLN A 1016 13.80 -2.49 30.30
CA GLN A 1016 13.34 -1.53 31.30
C GLN A 1016 14.29 -0.34 31.48
N ALA A 1017 15.61 -0.55 31.30
CA ALA A 1017 16.60 0.52 31.33
C ALA A 1017 16.34 1.59 30.25
N LEU A 1018 15.90 1.20 29.06
CA LEU A 1018 15.57 2.13 27.95
C LEU A 1018 14.47 3.16 28.30
N ALA A 1019 13.65 2.92 29.33
CA ALA A 1019 12.67 3.90 29.78
C ALA A 1019 13.33 5.14 30.43
N ARG A 1020 14.50 4.94 31.06
CA ARG A 1020 15.23 5.97 31.82
C ARG A 1020 16.07 6.86 30.89
N ASP A 1021 16.51 6.32 29.76
CA ASP A 1021 17.26 7.06 28.73
C ASP A 1021 16.41 8.10 27.98
N ARG A 1022 15.07 8.02 28.04
CA ARG A 1022 14.15 8.89 27.28
C ARG A 1022 13.91 10.30 27.85
N ALA A 1023 14.54 10.67 28.96
CA ALA A 1023 14.37 11.99 29.56
C ALA A 1023 14.93 13.15 28.69
N SER A 1024 15.78 12.86 27.70
CA SER A 1024 16.43 13.84 26.82
C SER A 1024 15.90 13.81 25.37
N GLY A 1025 14.62 14.15 25.18
CA GLY A 1025 14.11 14.72 23.91
C GLY A 1025 14.08 13.83 22.65
N GLY A 1026 14.49 12.56 22.72
CA GLY A 1026 14.49 11.65 21.59
C GLY A 1026 13.08 11.16 21.23
N THR A 1027 12.48 11.73 20.18
CA THR A 1027 11.20 11.21 19.64
C THR A 1027 11.32 9.74 19.27
N GLY A 1028 10.50 8.90 19.89
CA GLY A 1028 10.34 7.51 19.49
C GLY A 1028 9.63 7.43 18.14
N GLY A 1029 10.40 7.50 17.06
CA GLY A 1029 9.90 7.16 15.72
C GLY A 1029 9.32 5.75 15.71
N ASP A 1030 8.24 5.56 14.96
CA ASP A 1030 7.23 4.50 15.11
C ASP A 1030 7.70 3.08 14.67
N GLY A 1031 8.99 2.75 14.81
CA GLY A 1031 9.61 1.68 14.02
C GLY A 1031 10.71 0.86 14.69
N GLY A 1032 10.98 0.98 15.99
CA GLY A 1032 12.14 0.35 16.66
C GLY A 1032 11.85 -0.45 17.94
N ILE A 1033 12.93 -0.90 18.60
CA ILE A 1033 12.91 -1.51 19.94
C ILE A 1033 12.48 -0.47 20.97
N THR A 1034 11.48 -0.80 21.80
CA THR A 1034 10.92 0.11 22.83
C THR A 1034 11.27 -0.33 24.24
N SER A 1035 11.03 0.54 25.22
CA SER A 1035 11.25 0.29 26.65
C SER A 1035 10.18 -0.58 27.34
N SER A 1036 9.22 -1.12 26.58
CA SER A 1036 8.16 -1.98 27.10
C SER A 1036 7.88 -3.12 26.14
N LEU A 1037 8.21 -4.35 26.56
CA LEU A 1037 7.95 -5.57 25.78
C LEU A 1037 6.46 -5.75 25.45
N HIS A 1038 5.55 -5.19 26.24
CA HIS A 1038 4.11 -5.27 26.00
C HIS A 1038 3.69 -4.44 24.79
N THR A 1039 4.13 -3.19 24.71
CA THR A 1039 3.76 -2.24 23.63
C THR A 1039 4.70 -2.25 22.42
N MET A 1040 5.80 -3.00 22.49
CA MET A 1040 6.73 -3.22 21.37
C MET A 1040 6.02 -3.92 20.19
N LYS A 1041 6.31 -3.53 18.93
CA LYS A 1041 5.76 -4.24 17.76
C LYS A 1041 6.23 -5.70 17.73
N PRO A 1042 5.39 -6.69 17.36
CA PRO A 1042 5.71 -8.13 17.53
C PRO A 1042 7.01 -8.57 16.81
N TYR A 1043 7.30 -8.00 15.64
CA TYR A 1043 8.61 -8.12 14.96
C TYR A 1043 9.80 -7.88 15.89
N TRP A 1044 9.79 -6.75 16.63
CA TRP A 1044 10.88 -6.38 17.52
C TRP A 1044 10.94 -7.22 18.79
N LYS A 1045 9.80 -7.74 19.28
CA LYS A 1045 9.80 -8.72 20.38
C LYS A 1045 10.61 -9.95 19.98
N TRP A 1046 10.44 -10.42 18.74
CA TRP A 1046 11.19 -11.55 18.19
C TRP A 1046 12.68 -11.26 18.03
N VAL A 1047 13.04 -10.11 17.43
CA VAL A 1047 14.45 -9.69 17.27
C VAL A 1047 15.15 -9.57 18.62
N VAL A 1048 14.52 -8.94 19.61
CA VAL A 1048 15.09 -8.77 20.96
C VAL A 1048 15.16 -10.09 21.73
N ALA A 1049 14.20 -11.00 21.56
CA ALA A 1049 14.26 -12.33 22.16
C ALA A 1049 15.38 -13.20 21.58
N MET A 1050 15.58 -13.13 20.26
CA MET A 1050 16.57 -13.94 19.54
C MET A 1050 18.00 -13.40 19.70
N TYR A 1051 18.21 -12.10 19.50
CA TYR A 1051 19.54 -11.49 19.43
C TYR A 1051 19.91 -10.67 20.68
N GLY A 1052 18.92 -10.22 21.46
CA GLY A 1052 19.15 -9.41 22.65
C GLY A 1052 20.06 -10.02 23.73
N PRO A 1053 20.06 -11.35 23.98
CA PRO A 1053 20.99 -11.95 24.93
C PRO A 1053 22.46 -11.68 24.60
N GLU A 1054 22.85 -11.81 23.32
CA GLU A 1054 24.21 -11.52 22.85
C GLU A 1054 24.56 -10.04 23.05
N VAL A 1055 23.62 -9.11 22.78
CA VAL A 1055 23.88 -7.67 22.95
C VAL A 1055 24.08 -7.31 24.42
N VAL A 1056 23.24 -7.84 25.31
CA VAL A 1056 23.35 -7.58 26.76
C VAL A 1056 24.66 -8.15 27.31
N GLU A 1057 25.09 -9.32 26.84
CA GLU A 1057 26.38 -9.91 27.20
C GLU A 1057 27.55 -9.07 26.68
N ARG A 1058 27.64 -8.83 25.36
CA ARG A 1058 28.77 -8.16 24.69
C ARG A 1058 28.86 -6.66 24.96
N PHE A 1059 27.75 -5.94 25.07
CA PHE A 1059 27.70 -4.47 25.19
C PHE A 1059 27.15 -3.95 26.53
N GLY A 1060 26.60 -4.84 27.38
CA GLY A 1060 26.08 -4.48 28.71
C GLY A 1060 24.66 -3.89 28.72
N GLY A 1061 23.93 -3.94 27.61
CA GLY A 1061 22.54 -3.47 27.47
C GLY A 1061 22.09 -3.61 26.02
N LEU A 1062 21.07 -2.86 25.59
CA LEU A 1062 20.53 -2.94 24.21
C LEU A 1062 21.10 -1.89 23.23
N HIS A 1063 21.82 -0.88 23.73
CA HIS A 1063 22.55 0.08 22.92
C HIS A 1063 23.95 -0.46 22.56
N LEU A 1064 24.16 -0.80 21.28
CA LEU A 1064 25.45 -1.23 20.71
C LEU A 1064 26.44 -0.06 20.62
N VAL A 1065 25.90 1.16 20.44
CA VAL A 1065 26.64 2.42 20.43
C VAL A 1065 25.94 3.40 21.37
N GLU A 1066 26.70 4.29 22.00
CA GLU A 1066 26.18 5.29 22.92
C GLU A 1066 25.36 6.39 22.23
N PRO A 1067 24.19 6.77 22.81
CA PRO A 1067 23.42 7.93 22.36
C PRO A 1067 24.31 9.18 22.25
N GLY A 1068 24.23 9.87 21.12
CA GLY A 1068 24.99 11.10 20.85
C GLY A 1068 26.32 10.91 20.11
N LEU A 1069 26.97 9.75 20.21
CA LEU A 1069 28.14 9.41 19.38
C LEU A 1069 27.77 9.23 17.90
N LEU A 1070 26.54 8.79 17.62
CA LEU A 1070 26.03 8.64 16.27
C LEU A 1070 25.47 9.97 15.70
N PRO A 1071 25.60 10.22 14.38
CA PRO A 1071 24.98 11.35 13.69
C PRO A 1071 23.49 11.10 13.43
N MET A 1072 22.69 11.03 14.50
CA MET A 1072 21.27 10.61 14.44
C MET A 1072 20.38 11.38 13.47
N GLY A 1073 20.69 12.64 13.16
CA GLY A 1073 19.98 13.41 12.12
C GLY A 1073 20.14 12.79 10.72
N MET A 1074 21.39 12.47 10.35
CA MET A 1074 21.68 11.79 9.09
C MET A 1074 21.06 10.39 9.04
N VAL A 1075 21.12 9.64 10.13
CA VAL A 1075 20.50 8.30 10.24
C VAL A 1075 19.00 8.32 9.95
N ARG A 1076 18.28 9.38 10.39
CA ARG A 1076 16.86 9.57 10.07
C ARG A 1076 16.64 9.90 8.59
N MET A 1077 17.42 10.83 8.04
CA MET A 1077 17.37 11.15 6.60
C MET A 1077 17.62 9.91 5.72
N PHE A 1078 18.54 9.02 6.12
CA PHE A 1078 18.82 7.78 5.38
C PHE A 1078 17.62 6.85 5.36
N ARG A 1079 16.89 6.72 6.48
CA ARG A 1079 15.67 5.91 6.57
C ARG A 1079 14.48 6.48 5.80
N GLU A 1080 14.36 7.80 5.73
CA GLU A 1080 13.24 8.49 5.08
C GLU A 1080 13.41 8.59 3.55
N ARG A 1081 14.64 8.45 3.05
CA ARG A 1081 14.95 8.53 1.62
C ARG A 1081 14.52 7.30 0.84
N LYS A 1082 13.90 7.52 -0.32
CA LYS A 1082 13.56 6.44 -1.27
C LYS A 1082 14.83 5.87 -1.93
N VAL A 1083 14.91 4.54 -2.03
CA VAL A 1083 15.96 3.85 -2.82
C VAL A 1083 15.82 4.24 -4.30
N GLN A 1084 16.90 4.73 -4.89
CA GLN A 1084 17.03 4.90 -6.34
C GLN A 1084 17.48 3.58 -6.96
N TRP A 1085 16.71 3.07 -7.92
CA TRP A 1085 17.00 1.82 -8.63
C TRP A 1085 17.90 2.11 -9.82
N ASP A 1086 18.92 1.28 -10.02
CA ASP A 1086 19.85 1.41 -11.14
C ASP A 1086 19.16 0.95 -12.43
N ASN A 1087 19.51 1.52 -13.58
CA ASN A 1087 18.90 1.21 -14.88
C ASN A 1087 19.33 -0.18 -15.39
#